data_AF-A0A945QQC8-F1
#
_entry.id   AF-A0A945QQC8-F1
#
_cell.length_a   1.000
_cell.length_b   1.000
_cell.length_c   1.000
_cell.angle_alpha   90.00
_cell.angle_beta   90.00
_cell.angle_gamma   90.00
#
_symmetry.space_group_name_H-M   'P 1'
#
loop_
_entity.id
_entity.type
_entity.pdbx_description
1 polymer ?
#
loop_
_entity_poly.entity_id
_entity_poly.type
_entity_poly.pdbx_seq_one_letter_code
_entity_poly.pdbx_strand_id
1 'polypeptide(L)'
;MSQTYAFDEVARLPLPGDNVAIATQRLEAGTGINHGAASFYLSHTVMEGHRFAVAPIAPGDELLSWELPFGRATALIAPGAYACNQGMLDALGGRAIDFDLPAEPNFADHIEPYRFDEGSFTPIDQVTGTDEARTFSGYLRARGRGVGTRNYIVVLGTSSRTTGFARELAARFADADTPGVDGVVAIAHTEGGGWEKPNNEEHLLRTLAGFVVHPNVAAVLAVDYGSEAVNNQILQDYMARNDYPLGSVPHLFMSIDGGFAGRLLEGERQIRRWLAEVGVERSAQPLEHLRLALQCGGSDAFSGISGNPLASWVAREIIRGGGGANLAETDELIGAEPYVLQNVRDAETAHRFLAMVERFKERVAWHGESCEGNPSGGNKFRGLYNIVLKSIGAAMKRHPDVRLDYCIEYGERMRAGGYYFMDSPGNDLESIAGQVASGCNAIYFVTGNGSITNFPFVPTIKIVTTTPRFELLAADMDVNAGAYQDGTPMDELGAELFDLTLNVAGGQRSKGEQAGHAQVQIWRNWPQQDGSRLEELRAAPVPTGERLQVEGEEAPAVEFAGLRGGRGLVSDQVGLVLPTSLCSGQIAQMIAARLNAEGFGREKGISRFVALVHTEGCGVAGAEAEALYARSMLSYLTHPLVRCAVLLEHGCEKTHNDYMRNELAERGLQADDFGWASVQLDGGIDKAGEKVVDWFEHRLAAIEPALPESAGLQALRVGLLAAGPLSKDAAAVLARLTRWLVGAGATVVVPEGGALLGSATYKDAVFAGQTPAATLAHGQAVSAPGCYVLETPTEHWTEIVTGLGATGVEMILAHTGDHPVQGHPLVPVLQVSAESAVQVRYAEDLDFALVGPADAWANELLDLLVEVASRRYQPVAVAQHNTDFQFTRGLLGVSM
;
A
#
# COMPACT_ATOMS: atom_id res chain seq x y z
N MET A 1 -13.63 1.42 46.52
CA MET A 1 -12.31 1.47 47.19
C MET A 1 -11.30 1.58 46.08
N SER A 2 -10.41 2.59 46.12
CA SER A 2 -9.34 2.67 45.13
C SER A 2 -8.44 1.45 45.26
N GLN A 3 -8.26 0.73 44.17
CA GLN A 3 -7.35 -0.41 44.11
C GLN A 3 -5.91 0.10 44.15
N THR A 4 -5.01 -0.62 44.82
CA THR A 4 -3.59 -0.27 44.87
C THR A 4 -2.77 -1.43 44.31
N TYR A 5 -1.84 -1.13 43.42
CA TYR A 5 -0.99 -2.10 42.74
C TYR A 5 0.50 -1.85 43.06
N ALA A 6 1.30 -2.91 42.98
CA ALA A 6 2.74 -2.72 42.83
C ALA A 6 3.06 -2.23 41.40
N PHE A 7 4.05 -1.35 41.25
CA PHE A 7 4.36 -0.74 39.95
C PHE A 7 4.55 -1.76 38.82
N ASP A 8 5.36 -2.79 39.04
CA ASP A 8 5.69 -3.81 38.04
C ASP A 8 4.51 -4.74 37.68
N GLU A 9 3.39 -4.68 38.40
CA GLU A 9 2.17 -5.41 38.02
C GLU A 9 1.39 -4.71 36.91
N VAL A 10 1.55 -3.39 36.79
CA VAL A 10 0.65 -2.56 35.97
C VAL A 10 1.35 -1.54 35.08
N ALA A 11 2.65 -1.31 35.23
CA ALA A 11 3.38 -0.33 34.46
C ALA A 11 4.82 -0.74 34.17
N ARG A 12 5.44 -0.12 33.16
CA ARG A 12 6.85 -0.31 32.78
C ARG A 12 7.53 1.04 32.63
N LEU A 13 8.76 1.13 33.14
CA LEU A 13 9.72 2.17 32.77
C LEU A 13 10.65 1.57 31.71
N PRO A 14 10.80 2.19 30.53
CA PRO A 14 11.74 1.69 29.52
C PRO A 14 13.17 1.60 30.03
N LEU A 15 13.65 2.64 30.72
CA LEU A 15 14.90 2.65 31.47
C LEU A 15 14.73 3.26 32.88
N PRO A 16 15.59 2.91 33.85
CA PRO A 16 15.49 3.42 35.22
C PRO A 16 15.58 4.96 35.37
N GLY A 17 16.22 5.65 34.42
CA GLY A 17 16.31 7.12 34.39
C GLY A 17 15.06 7.83 33.86
N ASP A 18 14.06 7.11 33.35
CA ASP A 18 12.83 7.70 32.82
C ASP A 18 11.91 8.25 33.93
N ASN A 19 11.22 9.34 33.61
CA ASN A 19 10.32 10.02 34.56
C ASN A 19 8.82 9.83 34.25
N VAL A 20 8.49 9.14 33.16
CA VAL A 20 7.13 8.72 32.80
C VAL A 20 7.07 7.21 32.52
N ALA A 21 6.08 6.55 33.10
CA ALA A 21 5.86 5.12 32.93
C ALA A 21 4.77 4.85 31.89
N ILE A 22 4.83 3.68 31.23
CA ILE A 22 3.82 3.16 30.31
C ILE A 22 2.91 2.21 31.07
N ALA A 23 1.60 2.43 31.05
CA ALA A 23 0.63 1.50 31.62
C ALA A 23 0.50 0.23 30.76
N THR A 24 0.51 -0.94 31.39
CA THR A 24 0.36 -2.26 30.72
C THR A 24 -1.09 -2.73 30.61
N GLN A 25 -2.00 -1.99 31.22
CA GLN A 25 -3.45 -2.24 31.20
C GLN A 25 -4.19 -0.93 31.48
N ARG A 26 -5.51 -0.90 31.29
CA ARG A 26 -6.34 0.24 31.72
C ARG A 26 -6.33 0.37 33.25
N LEU A 27 -6.03 1.56 33.75
CA LEU A 27 -5.98 1.89 35.16
C LEU A 27 -6.96 3.03 35.45
N GLU A 28 -7.93 2.80 36.33
CA GLU A 28 -8.98 3.79 36.61
C GLU A 28 -8.46 4.97 37.44
N ALA A 29 -9.11 6.13 37.27
CA ALA A 29 -8.86 7.30 38.11
C ALA A 29 -8.93 6.95 39.62
N GLY A 30 -7.96 7.46 40.38
CA GLY A 30 -7.82 7.17 41.80
C GLY A 30 -7.14 5.82 42.12
N THR A 31 -6.69 5.05 41.13
CA THR A 31 -5.84 3.86 41.36
C THR A 31 -4.54 4.27 42.06
N GLY A 32 -4.18 3.57 43.14
CA GLY A 32 -2.93 3.77 43.87
C GLY A 32 -1.79 2.95 43.27
N ILE A 33 -0.60 3.53 43.16
CA ILE A 33 0.60 2.88 42.64
C ILE A 33 1.72 2.96 43.68
N ASN A 34 2.29 1.81 44.03
CA ASN A 34 3.47 1.72 44.88
C ASN A 34 4.70 1.50 44.00
N HIS A 35 5.61 2.48 43.96
CA HIS A 35 6.85 2.45 43.18
C HIS A 35 8.05 2.68 44.11
N GLY A 36 8.72 1.60 44.52
CA GLY A 36 9.77 1.65 45.53
C GLY A 36 9.26 2.20 46.87
N ALA A 37 9.87 3.28 47.35
CA ALA A 37 9.45 3.98 48.57
C ALA A 37 8.36 5.04 48.33
N ALA A 38 8.02 5.34 47.07
CA ALA A 38 6.99 6.31 46.71
C ALA A 38 5.63 5.64 46.53
N SER A 39 4.56 6.36 46.89
CA SER A 39 3.18 5.97 46.63
C SER A 39 2.40 7.19 46.16
N PHE A 40 1.65 7.04 45.07
CA PHE A 40 0.86 8.10 44.46
C PHE A 40 -0.43 7.52 43.86
N TYR A 41 -1.35 8.41 43.49
CA TYR A 41 -2.65 8.05 42.92
C TYR A 41 -2.79 8.63 41.52
N LEU A 42 -3.39 7.86 40.61
CA LEU A 42 -3.67 8.33 39.25
C LEU A 42 -4.75 9.41 39.27
N SER A 43 -4.48 10.55 38.64
CA SER A 43 -5.44 11.67 38.60
C SER A 43 -6.61 11.44 37.64
N HIS A 44 -6.39 10.62 36.62
CA HIS A 44 -7.36 10.28 35.56
C HIS A 44 -7.25 8.79 35.24
N THR A 45 -8.22 8.26 34.49
CA THR A 45 -8.10 6.92 33.91
C THR A 45 -7.00 6.94 32.84
N VAL A 46 -6.06 5.99 32.92
CA VAL A 46 -4.93 5.84 31.98
C VAL A 46 -5.14 4.54 31.21
N MET A 47 -5.17 4.62 29.88
CA MET A 47 -5.33 3.43 29.03
C MET A 47 -4.04 2.61 28.94
N GLU A 48 -4.16 1.34 28.53
CA GLU A 48 -3.00 0.54 28.13
C GLU A 48 -2.17 1.28 27.06
N GLY A 49 -0.84 1.26 27.22
CA GLY A 49 0.13 1.96 26.37
C GLY A 49 0.28 3.45 26.68
N HIS A 50 -0.63 4.06 27.46
CA HIS A 50 -0.56 5.47 27.82
C HIS A 50 0.31 5.72 29.05
N ARG A 51 0.68 6.98 29.26
CA ARG A 51 1.77 7.36 30.16
C ARG A 51 1.31 8.20 31.32
N PHE A 52 1.93 7.96 32.48
CA PHE A 52 1.78 8.78 33.67
C PHE A 52 3.15 9.06 34.32
N ALA A 53 3.27 10.20 34.99
CA ALA A 53 4.51 10.59 35.65
C ALA A 53 4.78 9.74 36.91
N VAL A 54 6.02 9.32 37.12
CA VAL A 54 6.45 8.59 38.34
C VAL A 54 7.17 9.49 39.35
N ALA A 55 7.53 10.71 38.92
CA ALA A 55 8.22 11.73 39.69
C ALA A 55 7.64 13.12 39.35
N PRO A 56 7.81 14.15 40.20
CA PRO A 56 7.41 15.51 39.84
C PRO A 56 8.26 16.04 38.68
N ILE A 57 7.62 16.64 37.68
CA ILE A 57 8.27 17.25 36.50
C ILE A 57 7.88 18.73 36.47
N ALA A 58 8.85 19.64 36.59
CA ALA A 58 8.58 21.08 36.65
C ALA A 58 8.38 21.67 35.24
N PRO A 59 7.68 22.81 35.10
CA PRO A 59 7.58 23.50 33.82
C PRO A 59 8.95 23.78 33.22
N GLY A 60 9.15 23.40 31.96
CA GLY A 60 10.42 23.48 31.22
C GLY A 60 11.29 22.22 31.27
N ASP A 61 11.08 21.34 32.25
CA ASP A 61 11.78 20.06 32.36
C ASP A 61 11.35 19.09 31.25
N GLU A 62 12.24 18.16 30.92
CA GLU A 62 12.04 17.16 29.87
C GLU A 62 11.23 15.97 30.38
N LEU A 63 10.33 15.46 29.54
CA LEU A 63 9.72 14.14 29.72
C LEU A 63 10.61 13.12 28.98
N LEU A 64 11.02 12.07 29.68
CA LEU A 64 12.02 11.11 29.23
C LEU A 64 11.42 9.73 28.96
N SER A 65 11.85 9.09 27.87
CA SER A 65 11.59 7.69 27.56
C SER A 65 12.85 7.11 26.92
N TRP A 66 13.35 5.97 27.41
CA TRP A 66 14.69 5.45 27.10
C TRP A 66 15.80 6.49 27.35
N GLU A 67 15.65 7.29 28.41
CA GLU A 67 16.54 8.39 28.82
C GLU A 67 16.71 9.49 27.75
N LEU A 68 15.81 9.51 26.76
CA LEU A 68 15.78 10.52 25.71
C LEU A 68 14.54 11.41 25.85
N PRO A 69 14.69 12.72 25.64
CA PRO A 69 13.58 13.66 25.74
C PRO A 69 12.62 13.47 24.57
N PHE A 70 11.32 13.36 24.86
CA PHE A 70 10.27 13.37 23.83
C PHE A 70 9.34 14.58 23.93
N GLY A 71 9.48 15.40 24.96
CA GLY A 71 8.67 16.59 25.15
C GLY A 71 9.14 17.41 26.34
N ARG A 72 8.56 18.61 26.51
CA ARG A 72 8.83 19.50 27.65
C ARG A 72 7.55 19.83 28.38
N ALA A 73 7.58 19.78 29.70
CA ALA A 73 6.45 20.10 30.54
C ALA A 73 6.07 21.58 30.39
N THR A 74 4.79 21.87 30.13
CA THR A 74 4.23 23.23 30.04
C THR A 74 3.62 23.68 31.38
N ALA A 75 3.34 22.72 32.26
CA ALA A 75 2.84 22.91 33.61
C ALA A 75 3.52 21.89 34.56
N LEU A 76 3.33 22.06 35.87
CA LEU A 76 3.81 21.06 36.85
C LEU A 76 3.06 19.74 36.64
N ILE A 77 3.78 18.66 36.38
CA ILE A 77 3.23 17.31 36.28
C ILE A 77 3.56 16.56 37.58
N ALA A 78 2.55 16.31 38.40
CA ALA A 78 2.72 15.57 39.66
C ALA A 78 2.82 14.05 39.41
N PRO A 79 3.46 13.28 40.32
CA PRO A 79 3.41 11.81 40.26
C PRO A 79 1.96 11.29 40.18
N GLY A 80 1.71 10.36 39.26
CA GLY A 80 0.38 9.82 38.94
C GLY A 80 -0.44 10.68 37.98
N ALA A 81 0.04 11.85 37.57
CA ALA A 81 -0.63 12.63 36.54
C ALA A 81 -0.46 11.97 35.15
N TYR A 82 -1.54 11.90 34.40
CA TYR A 82 -1.55 11.50 32.99
C TYR A 82 -0.71 12.50 32.19
N ALA A 83 0.34 12.04 31.50
CA ALA A 83 1.11 12.88 30.57
C ALA A 83 0.35 13.06 29.24
N CYS A 84 0.02 14.30 28.87
CA CYS A 84 -0.79 14.60 27.68
C CYS A 84 -0.27 15.80 26.87
N ASN A 85 -0.18 15.63 25.55
CA ASN A 85 -0.01 16.72 24.57
C ASN A 85 -1.34 16.94 23.82
N GLN A 86 -1.41 18.03 23.04
CA GLN A 86 -2.63 18.39 22.30
C GLN A 86 -3.03 17.30 21.30
N GLY A 87 -2.08 16.80 20.51
CA GLY A 87 -2.38 15.82 19.46
C GLY A 87 -2.95 14.49 19.99
N MET A 88 -2.52 14.05 21.17
CA MET A 88 -3.10 12.87 21.83
C MET A 88 -4.53 13.15 22.33
N LEU A 89 -4.76 14.32 22.95
CA LEU A 89 -6.10 14.71 23.41
C LEU A 89 -7.09 14.79 22.24
N ASP A 90 -6.69 15.36 21.11
CA ASP A 90 -7.52 15.42 19.89
C ASP A 90 -7.85 14.01 19.37
N ALA A 91 -6.85 13.11 19.34
CA ALA A 91 -7.03 11.74 18.88
C ALA A 91 -7.98 10.91 19.77
N LEU A 92 -7.94 11.11 21.09
CA LEU A 92 -8.86 10.46 22.03
C LEU A 92 -10.24 11.12 22.03
N GLY A 93 -10.31 12.45 21.96
CA GLY A 93 -11.55 13.22 21.96
C GLY A 93 -12.41 13.00 20.70
N GLY A 94 -11.79 12.61 19.57
CA GLY A 94 -12.50 12.20 18.36
C GLY A 94 -13.17 10.81 18.44
N ARG A 95 -13.06 10.10 19.58
CA ARG A 95 -13.59 8.74 19.77
C ARG A 95 -14.60 8.70 20.92
N ALA A 96 -15.51 7.74 20.87
CA ALA A 96 -16.42 7.46 21.98
C ALA A 96 -15.67 6.77 23.13
N ILE A 97 -15.25 7.54 24.14
CA ILE A 97 -14.63 7.04 25.38
C ILE A 97 -15.59 7.20 26.56
N ASP A 98 -15.45 6.31 27.55
CA ASP A 98 -16.32 6.22 28.73
C ASP A 98 -15.72 6.86 30.01
N PHE A 99 -14.65 7.65 29.85
CA PHE A 99 -13.92 8.30 30.95
C PHE A 99 -13.50 9.73 30.60
N ASP A 100 -13.21 10.52 31.64
CA ASP A 100 -12.79 11.92 31.49
C ASP A 100 -11.31 12.04 31.09
N LEU A 101 -11.03 12.91 30.11
CA LEU A 101 -9.68 13.30 29.73
C LEU A 101 -9.21 14.55 30.49
N PRO A 102 -7.89 14.76 30.66
CA PRO A 102 -7.36 16.05 31.07
C PRO A 102 -7.88 17.18 30.17
N ALA A 103 -8.33 18.28 30.77
CA ALA A 103 -8.92 19.40 30.04
C ALA A 103 -7.91 20.18 29.18
N GLU A 104 -6.64 20.19 29.57
CA GLU A 104 -5.56 20.92 28.90
C GLU A 104 -4.32 20.01 28.80
N PRO A 105 -3.49 20.17 27.75
CA PRO A 105 -2.21 19.48 27.66
C PRO A 105 -1.24 19.98 28.75
N ASN A 106 -0.42 19.07 29.27
CA ASN A 106 0.58 19.37 30.31
C ASN A 106 2.04 19.27 29.83
N PHE A 107 2.25 18.84 28.58
CA PHE A 107 3.53 18.94 27.89
C PHE A 107 3.35 19.32 26.41
N ALA A 108 4.41 19.84 25.81
CA ALA A 108 4.49 20.12 24.37
C ALA A 108 5.60 19.26 23.73
N ASP A 109 5.39 18.90 22.47
CA ASP A 109 6.39 18.15 21.69
C ASP A 109 7.63 19.02 21.49
N HIS A 110 8.81 18.41 21.68
CA HIS A 110 10.10 19.08 21.50
C HIS A 110 11.08 18.11 20.87
N ILE A 111 11.69 18.51 19.74
CA ILE A 111 12.76 17.78 19.08
C ILE A 111 13.99 18.68 19.09
N GLU A 112 15.01 18.29 19.84
CA GLU A 112 16.28 19.00 19.81
C GLU A 112 17.08 18.56 18.57
N PRO A 113 17.52 19.48 17.70
CA PRO A 113 18.34 19.12 16.55
C PRO A 113 19.64 18.43 17.00
N TYR A 114 19.82 17.17 16.61
CA TYR A 114 21.02 16.43 16.94
C TYR A 114 22.23 16.97 16.18
N ARG A 115 23.36 17.09 16.88
CA ARG A 115 24.66 17.44 16.29
C ARG A 115 25.67 16.38 16.64
N PHE A 116 26.23 15.74 15.62
CA PHE A 116 27.30 14.77 15.80
C PHE A 116 28.59 15.47 16.24
N ASP A 117 29.09 15.11 17.42
CA ASP A 117 30.36 15.62 17.95
C ASP A 117 31.51 14.67 17.60
N GLU A 118 32.16 14.96 16.47
CA GLU A 118 33.35 14.23 16.03
C GLU A 118 34.50 14.25 17.06
N GLY A 119 34.56 15.29 17.90
CA GLY A 119 35.65 15.47 18.86
C GLY A 119 35.60 14.50 20.04
N SER A 120 34.41 13.99 20.38
CA SER A 120 34.20 13.01 21.45
C SER A 120 33.92 11.59 20.94
N PHE A 121 33.73 11.43 19.63
CA PHE A 121 33.45 10.14 19.00
C PHE A 121 34.65 9.18 19.04
N THR A 122 34.40 7.94 19.44
CA THR A 122 35.37 6.84 19.37
C THR A 122 34.76 5.66 18.62
N PRO A 123 35.31 5.24 17.47
CA PRO A 123 34.85 4.05 16.77
C PRO A 123 34.93 2.81 17.65
N ILE A 124 33.88 1.98 17.60
CA ILE A 124 33.88 0.66 18.22
C ILE A 124 33.99 -0.42 17.15
N ASP A 125 34.48 -1.60 17.51
CA ASP A 125 34.46 -2.76 16.61
C ASP A 125 33.04 -3.33 16.49
N GLN A 126 32.75 -3.98 15.36
CA GLN A 126 31.48 -4.69 15.20
C GLN A 126 31.48 -5.96 16.07
N VAL A 127 30.30 -6.37 16.56
CA VAL A 127 30.15 -7.66 17.25
C VAL A 127 30.61 -8.80 16.34
N THR A 128 31.42 -9.71 16.89
CA THR A 128 31.98 -10.85 16.15
C THR A 128 31.90 -12.12 16.97
N GLY A 129 31.80 -13.26 16.29
CA GLY A 129 32.01 -14.58 16.87
C GLY A 129 30.73 -15.31 17.29
N THR A 130 30.72 -16.62 17.05
CA THR A 130 29.79 -17.59 17.66
C THR A 130 30.64 -18.67 18.32
N ASP A 131 30.27 -19.12 19.52
CA ASP A 131 30.96 -20.24 20.20
C ASP A 131 30.67 -21.59 19.50
N GLU A 132 29.66 -21.64 18.62
CA GLU A 132 29.30 -22.79 17.77
C GLU A 132 28.94 -22.36 16.34
N ALA A 133 29.48 -23.06 15.34
CA ALA A 133 29.18 -22.81 13.93
C ALA A 133 27.75 -23.23 13.57
N ARG A 134 26.78 -22.33 13.72
CA ARG A 134 25.38 -22.52 13.32
C ARG A 134 25.23 -22.38 11.80
N THR A 135 24.27 -23.10 11.23
CA THR A 135 23.95 -23.10 9.79
C THR A 135 22.43 -23.11 9.58
N PHE A 136 21.99 -22.80 8.36
CA PHE A 136 20.59 -22.98 7.92
C PHE A 136 20.54 -23.75 6.59
N SER A 137 19.40 -24.35 6.27
CA SER A 137 19.23 -25.14 5.04
C SER A 137 18.79 -24.28 3.84
N GLY A 138 19.75 -23.82 3.03
CA GLY A 138 19.51 -22.84 1.96
C GLY A 138 19.90 -23.31 0.55
N TYR A 139 19.52 -22.51 -0.45
CA TYR A 139 19.84 -22.71 -1.87
C TYR A 139 21.06 -21.89 -2.28
N LEU A 140 22.23 -22.55 -2.35
CA LEU A 140 23.46 -21.89 -2.80
C LEU A 140 23.34 -21.44 -4.26
N ARG A 141 23.64 -20.16 -4.53
CA ARG A 141 23.59 -19.60 -5.88
C ARG A 141 24.97 -19.48 -6.50
N ALA A 142 25.02 -19.65 -7.83
CA ALA A 142 26.26 -19.52 -8.58
C ALA A 142 26.83 -18.09 -8.52
N ARG A 143 28.14 -17.98 -8.78
CA ARG A 143 28.87 -16.71 -8.98
C ARG A 143 28.71 -15.69 -7.83
N GLY A 144 28.61 -16.17 -6.59
CA GLY A 144 28.59 -15.30 -5.41
C GLY A 144 27.30 -14.47 -5.25
N ARG A 145 26.21 -14.88 -5.89
CA ARG A 145 24.88 -14.24 -5.73
C ARG A 145 24.32 -14.39 -4.31
N GLY A 146 24.86 -15.32 -3.51
CA GLY A 146 24.47 -15.58 -2.13
C GLY A 146 23.71 -16.89 -1.97
N VAL A 147 22.90 -16.99 -0.92
CA VAL A 147 22.09 -18.18 -0.62
C VAL A 147 20.62 -17.75 -0.52
N GLY A 148 19.75 -18.45 -1.24
CA GLY A 148 18.31 -18.28 -1.12
C GLY A 148 17.74 -19.05 0.07
N THR A 149 16.83 -18.41 0.81
CA THR A 149 15.92 -19.09 1.76
C THR A 149 14.71 -19.70 1.05
N ARG A 150 14.46 -19.27 -0.19
CA ARG A 150 13.43 -19.78 -1.11
C ARG A 150 13.98 -19.93 -2.54
N ASN A 151 13.24 -20.59 -3.41
CA ASN A 151 13.55 -20.88 -4.80
C ASN A 151 12.31 -20.65 -5.68
N TYR A 152 12.00 -19.38 -5.93
CA TYR A 152 10.84 -18.97 -6.74
C TYR A 152 11.22 -18.67 -8.18
N ILE A 153 10.33 -18.96 -9.12
CA ILE A 153 10.35 -18.31 -10.44
C ILE A 153 9.51 -17.03 -10.33
N VAL A 154 10.07 -15.91 -10.76
CA VAL A 154 9.39 -14.60 -10.68
C VAL A 154 8.91 -14.17 -12.06
N VAL A 155 7.64 -13.80 -12.17
CA VAL A 155 7.10 -13.03 -13.30
C VAL A 155 7.09 -11.55 -12.90
N LEU A 156 8.00 -10.76 -13.47
CA LEU A 156 8.26 -9.38 -13.10
C LEU A 156 7.61 -8.43 -14.11
N GLY A 157 6.60 -7.66 -13.70
CA GLY A 157 6.20 -6.49 -14.46
C GLY A 157 7.25 -5.39 -14.34
N THR A 158 7.74 -4.82 -15.44
CA THR A 158 8.67 -3.68 -15.37
C THR A 158 7.97 -2.36 -15.09
N SER A 159 6.66 -2.32 -15.32
CA SER A 159 5.79 -1.17 -15.12
C SER A 159 4.41 -1.65 -14.65
N SER A 160 3.63 -0.75 -14.05
CA SER A 160 2.25 -1.00 -13.66
C SER A 160 1.34 -1.49 -14.80
N ARG A 161 1.66 -1.17 -16.06
CA ARG A 161 0.88 -1.60 -17.23
C ARG A 161 0.89 -3.10 -17.47
N THR A 162 1.92 -3.78 -16.95
CA THR A 162 2.11 -5.22 -17.15
C THR A 162 1.70 -6.06 -15.95
N THR A 163 1.21 -5.41 -14.90
CA THR A 163 0.78 -6.05 -13.65
C THR A 163 -0.33 -7.09 -13.89
N GLY A 164 -1.30 -6.80 -14.77
CA GLY A 164 -2.34 -7.77 -15.14
C GLY A 164 -1.77 -9.03 -15.81
N PHE A 165 -0.86 -8.86 -16.76
CA PHE A 165 -0.16 -9.96 -17.43
C PHE A 165 0.66 -10.80 -16.43
N ALA A 166 1.42 -10.16 -15.55
CA ALA A 166 2.26 -10.86 -14.57
C ALA A 166 1.43 -11.70 -13.60
N ARG A 167 0.32 -11.16 -13.08
CA ARG A 167 -0.62 -11.87 -12.20
C ARG A 167 -1.25 -13.06 -12.91
N GLU A 168 -1.77 -12.86 -14.12
CA GLU A 168 -2.42 -13.91 -14.90
C GLU A 168 -1.44 -15.04 -15.26
N LEU A 169 -0.22 -14.71 -15.66
CA LEU A 169 0.79 -15.73 -15.97
C LEU A 169 1.19 -16.54 -14.72
N ALA A 170 1.38 -15.90 -13.58
CA ALA A 170 1.70 -16.60 -12.33
C ALA A 170 0.53 -17.48 -11.85
N ALA A 171 -0.72 -17.01 -11.98
CA ALA A 171 -1.92 -17.73 -11.57
C ALA A 171 -2.08 -19.09 -12.28
N ARG A 172 -1.60 -19.23 -13.53
CA ARG A 172 -1.58 -20.51 -14.28
C ARG A 172 -0.72 -21.61 -13.63
N PHE A 173 0.09 -21.24 -12.64
CA PHE A 173 0.98 -22.14 -11.90
C PHE A 173 0.62 -22.21 -10.40
N ALA A 174 -0.55 -21.74 -9.98
CA ALA A 174 -0.98 -21.77 -8.58
C ALA A 174 -0.95 -23.20 -7.97
N ASP A 175 -1.28 -24.21 -8.78
CA ASP A 175 -1.28 -25.63 -8.39
C ASP A 175 0.01 -26.38 -8.79
N ALA A 176 1.04 -25.67 -9.28
CA ALA A 176 2.27 -26.31 -9.72
C ALA A 176 3.11 -26.76 -8.52
N ASP A 177 3.20 -28.07 -8.32
CA ASP A 177 4.07 -28.69 -7.31
C ASP A 177 5.31 -29.29 -7.99
N THR A 178 6.42 -28.58 -7.94
CA THR A 178 7.70 -29.00 -8.55
C THR A 178 8.77 -29.16 -7.47
N PRO A 179 9.36 -30.36 -7.29
CA PRO A 179 10.38 -30.58 -6.27
C PRO A 179 11.53 -29.58 -6.35
N GLY A 180 11.85 -28.97 -5.21
CA GLY A 180 12.92 -28.00 -5.09
C GLY A 180 12.61 -26.62 -5.67
N VAL A 181 11.36 -26.32 -6.05
CA VAL A 181 10.88 -24.98 -6.45
C VAL A 181 9.72 -24.58 -5.53
N ASP A 182 9.83 -23.43 -4.87
CA ASP A 182 8.82 -22.99 -3.89
C ASP A 182 7.55 -22.40 -4.55
N GLY A 183 7.61 -22.09 -5.85
CA GLY A 183 6.46 -21.69 -6.66
C GLY A 183 6.80 -20.72 -7.78
N VAL A 184 5.75 -20.22 -8.45
CA VAL A 184 5.81 -19.12 -9.42
C VAL A 184 5.02 -17.95 -8.86
N VAL A 185 5.64 -16.77 -8.76
CA VAL A 185 4.99 -15.59 -8.17
C VAL A 185 5.11 -14.39 -9.09
N ALA A 186 4.10 -13.51 -9.03
CA ALA A 186 4.11 -12.25 -9.74
C ALA A 186 4.70 -11.13 -8.87
N ILE A 187 5.49 -10.26 -9.49
CA ILE A 187 5.80 -8.94 -8.96
C ILE A 187 5.02 -7.93 -9.77
N ALA A 188 3.96 -7.44 -9.13
CA ALA A 188 2.96 -6.53 -9.67
C ALA A 188 2.95 -5.28 -8.77
N HIS A 189 3.33 -4.13 -9.33
CA HIS A 189 3.48 -2.85 -8.62
C HIS A 189 2.82 -1.70 -9.39
N THR A 190 2.76 -0.51 -8.79
CA THR A 190 2.04 0.65 -9.37
C THR A 190 2.93 1.65 -10.11
N GLU A 191 4.25 1.48 -10.08
CA GLU A 191 5.18 2.46 -10.63
C GLU A 191 5.53 2.27 -12.11
N GLY A 192 6.06 3.32 -12.76
CA GLY A 192 6.66 3.25 -14.10
C GLY A 192 5.71 3.18 -15.29
N GLY A 193 4.39 3.24 -15.06
CA GLY A 193 3.38 3.15 -16.13
C GLY A 193 3.09 4.46 -16.88
N GLY A 194 3.79 5.55 -16.58
CA GLY A 194 3.68 6.81 -17.31
C GLY A 194 4.41 6.78 -18.65
N TRP A 195 4.17 7.82 -19.46
CA TRP A 195 4.93 8.05 -20.71
C TRP A 195 6.21 8.85 -20.45
N GLU A 196 6.14 9.79 -19.50
CA GLU A 196 7.29 10.57 -19.07
C GLU A 196 8.15 9.80 -18.07
N LYS A 197 9.43 10.19 -18.01
CA LYS A 197 10.37 9.68 -17.02
C LYS A 197 9.91 10.09 -15.61
N PRO A 198 9.64 9.14 -14.71
CA PRO A 198 9.17 9.47 -13.36
C PRO A 198 10.33 9.97 -12.47
N ASN A 199 10.02 10.75 -11.44
CA ASN A 199 11.02 11.27 -10.49
C ASN A 199 11.69 10.14 -9.69
N ASN A 200 10.98 9.02 -9.47
CA ASN A 200 11.48 7.84 -8.79
C ASN A 200 12.16 6.80 -9.71
N GLU A 201 12.48 7.13 -10.98
CA GLU A 201 13.03 6.16 -11.95
C GLU A 201 14.23 5.38 -11.39
N GLU A 202 15.17 6.06 -10.72
CA GLU A 202 16.34 5.43 -10.13
C GLU A 202 15.97 4.43 -9.01
N HIS A 203 15.01 4.78 -8.15
CA HIS A 203 14.50 3.89 -7.11
C HIS A 203 13.81 2.66 -7.71
N LEU A 204 13.01 2.87 -8.76
CA LEU A 204 12.31 1.81 -9.48
C LEU A 204 13.29 0.84 -10.16
N LEU A 205 14.20 1.35 -10.99
CA LEU A 205 15.17 0.53 -11.72
C LEU A 205 16.09 -0.27 -10.78
N ARG A 206 16.53 0.36 -9.67
CA ARG A 206 17.34 -0.32 -8.67
C ARG A 206 16.57 -1.45 -7.99
N THR A 207 15.32 -1.21 -7.64
CA THR A 207 14.44 -2.19 -7.01
C THR A 207 14.20 -3.40 -7.92
N LEU A 208 13.83 -3.15 -9.18
CA LEU A 208 13.63 -4.19 -10.18
C LEU A 208 14.92 -5.00 -10.45
N ALA A 209 16.05 -4.32 -10.58
CA ALA A 209 17.36 -4.95 -10.76
C ALA A 209 17.74 -5.85 -9.56
N GLY A 210 17.46 -5.38 -8.34
CA GLY A 210 17.64 -6.13 -7.10
C GLY A 210 16.79 -7.40 -7.05
N PHE A 211 15.50 -7.29 -7.40
CA PHE A 211 14.60 -8.44 -7.49
C PHE A 211 15.08 -9.50 -8.49
N VAL A 212 15.50 -9.07 -9.69
CA VAL A 212 16.03 -9.98 -10.73
C VAL A 212 17.18 -10.85 -10.21
N VAL A 213 18.11 -10.26 -9.45
CA VAL A 213 19.29 -10.98 -8.96
C VAL A 213 19.15 -11.48 -7.52
N HIS A 214 17.97 -11.38 -6.93
CA HIS A 214 17.77 -11.74 -5.53
C HIS A 214 18.05 -13.24 -5.30
N PRO A 215 18.68 -13.66 -4.18
CA PRO A 215 19.01 -15.06 -3.93
C PRO A 215 17.80 -16.00 -3.88
N ASN A 216 16.60 -15.49 -3.56
CA ASN A 216 15.37 -16.31 -3.58
C ASN A 216 14.80 -16.53 -5.00
N VAL A 217 15.32 -15.84 -6.01
CA VAL A 217 14.83 -15.92 -7.39
C VAL A 217 15.65 -16.95 -8.16
N ALA A 218 15.02 -18.07 -8.49
CA ALA A 218 15.57 -19.17 -9.27
C ALA A 218 15.72 -18.79 -10.75
N ALA A 219 14.69 -18.14 -11.30
CA ALA A 219 14.62 -17.60 -12.64
C ALA A 219 13.64 -16.42 -12.69
N VAL A 220 13.76 -15.56 -13.70
CA VAL A 220 12.86 -14.40 -13.85
C VAL A 220 12.42 -14.19 -15.30
N LEU A 221 11.11 -13.98 -15.48
CA LEU A 221 10.53 -13.51 -16.73
C LEU A 221 10.09 -12.05 -16.53
N ALA A 222 10.81 -11.10 -17.12
CA ALA A 222 10.46 -9.68 -17.08
C ALA A 222 9.62 -9.30 -18.30
N VAL A 223 8.53 -8.56 -18.10
CA VAL A 223 7.57 -8.19 -19.14
C VAL A 223 7.40 -6.68 -19.28
N ASP A 224 7.32 -6.21 -20.52
CA ASP A 224 6.99 -4.82 -20.90
C ASP A 224 6.09 -4.77 -22.14
N TYR A 225 5.56 -3.60 -22.48
CA TYR A 225 5.07 -3.29 -23.83
C TYR A 225 6.14 -2.62 -24.70
N GLY A 226 7.23 -2.15 -24.08
CA GLY A 226 8.36 -1.48 -24.74
C GLY A 226 8.13 0.00 -25.01
N SER A 227 6.92 0.50 -24.73
CA SER A 227 6.50 1.89 -24.95
C SER A 227 6.58 2.73 -23.68
N GLU A 228 6.69 2.09 -22.53
CA GLU A 228 6.71 2.74 -21.21
C GLU A 228 8.05 3.42 -20.93
N ALA A 229 8.01 4.43 -20.05
CA ALA A 229 9.20 5.12 -19.58
C ALA A 229 10.21 4.20 -18.88
N VAL A 230 9.72 3.11 -18.28
CA VAL A 230 10.55 2.02 -17.73
C VAL A 230 10.19 0.71 -18.41
N ASN A 231 11.16 0.13 -19.11
CA ASN A 231 11.00 -1.07 -19.93
C ASN A 231 12.21 -2.00 -19.82
N ASN A 232 12.15 -3.16 -20.47
CA ASN A 232 13.16 -4.20 -20.40
C ASN A 232 14.55 -3.74 -20.86
N GLN A 233 14.63 -2.86 -21.88
CA GLN A 233 15.92 -2.36 -22.36
C GLN A 233 16.57 -1.44 -21.33
N ILE A 234 15.80 -0.51 -20.76
CA ILE A 234 16.29 0.43 -19.74
C ILE A 234 16.74 -0.34 -18.48
N LEU A 235 15.98 -1.35 -18.05
CA LEU A 235 16.35 -2.21 -16.93
C LEU A 235 17.66 -2.97 -17.20
N GLN A 236 17.82 -3.58 -18.38
CA GLN A 236 19.05 -4.29 -18.74
C GLN A 236 20.26 -3.33 -18.79
N ASP A 237 20.09 -2.13 -19.36
CA ASP A 237 21.15 -1.12 -19.43
C ASP A 237 21.54 -0.62 -18.03
N TYR A 238 20.56 -0.45 -17.13
CA TYR A 238 20.79 -0.11 -15.74
C TYR A 238 21.58 -1.21 -15.01
N MET A 239 21.15 -2.46 -15.16
CA MET A 239 21.81 -3.62 -14.57
C MET A 239 23.26 -3.76 -15.04
N ALA A 240 23.52 -3.57 -16.33
CA ALA A 240 24.86 -3.63 -16.90
C ALA A 240 25.76 -2.50 -16.40
N ARG A 241 25.26 -1.26 -16.34
CA ARG A 241 26.01 -0.10 -15.82
C ARG A 241 26.35 -0.19 -14.34
N ASN A 242 25.54 -0.91 -13.56
CA ASN A 242 25.67 -1.00 -12.10
C ASN A 242 26.15 -2.39 -11.62
N ASP A 243 26.77 -3.18 -12.50
CA ASP A 243 27.39 -4.49 -12.19
C ASP A 243 26.45 -5.49 -11.49
N TYR A 244 25.19 -5.54 -11.93
CA TYR A 244 24.26 -6.58 -11.50
C TYR A 244 24.62 -7.91 -12.22
N PRO A 245 24.73 -9.04 -11.50
CA PRO A 245 25.20 -10.30 -12.06
C PRO A 245 24.09 -11.04 -12.83
N LEU A 246 23.48 -10.40 -13.83
CA LEU A 246 22.36 -10.93 -14.62
C LEU A 246 22.67 -12.33 -15.21
N GLY A 247 23.90 -12.55 -15.68
CA GLY A 247 24.35 -13.85 -16.21
C GLY A 247 24.45 -14.99 -15.19
N SER A 248 24.12 -14.76 -13.92
CA SER A 248 23.99 -15.80 -12.88
C SER A 248 22.56 -16.27 -12.63
N VAL A 249 21.60 -15.69 -13.35
CA VAL A 249 20.16 -15.96 -13.21
C VAL A 249 19.62 -16.40 -14.57
N PRO A 250 18.97 -17.56 -14.69
CA PRO A 250 18.12 -17.86 -15.84
C PRO A 250 17.05 -16.76 -15.98
N HIS A 251 16.99 -16.11 -17.14
CA HIS A 251 16.07 -14.99 -17.34
C HIS A 251 15.55 -14.91 -18.78
N LEU A 252 14.40 -14.25 -18.94
CA LEU A 252 13.84 -13.85 -20.22
C LEU A 252 13.26 -12.44 -20.06
N PHE A 253 13.68 -11.51 -20.91
CA PHE A 253 13.03 -10.21 -21.09
C PHE A 253 12.11 -10.33 -22.31
N MET A 254 10.80 -10.18 -22.10
CA MET A 254 9.77 -10.41 -23.11
C MET A 254 8.92 -9.16 -23.29
N SER A 255 8.74 -8.73 -24.53
CA SER A 255 7.79 -7.68 -24.87
C SER A 255 6.45 -8.26 -25.31
N ILE A 256 5.36 -7.64 -24.88
CA ILE A 256 3.99 -7.98 -25.28
C ILE A 256 3.67 -7.24 -26.60
N ASP A 257 4.34 -7.63 -27.68
CA ASP A 257 4.21 -7.04 -29.02
C ASP A 257 3.29 -7.87 -29.95
N GLY A 258 2.22 -8.42 -29.38
CA GLY A 258 1.17 -9.20 -30.07
C GLY A 258 0.03 -9.54 -29.12
N GLY A 259 -0.88 -10.43 -29.56
CA GLY A 259 -2.04 -10.86 -28.78
C GLY A 259 -1.71 -11.32 -27.35
N PHE A 260 -2.44 -10.82 -26.36
CA PHE A 260 -2.24 -11.09 -24.93
C PHE A 260 -2.21 -12.59 -24.61
N ALA A 261 -3.21 -13.34 -25.10
CA ALA A 261 -3.29 -14.78 -24.89
C ALA A 261 -2.11 -15.55 -25.51
N GLY A 262 -1.66 -15.14 -26.70
CA GLY A 262 -0.51 -15.73 -27.38
C GLY A 262 0.79 -15.56 -26.59
N ARG A 263 1.01 -14.35 -26.04
CA ARG A 263 2.18 -14.05 -25.21
C ARG A 263 2.13 -14.74 -23.85
N LEU A 264 0.95 -14.91 -23.25
CA LEU A 264 0.80 -15.74 -22.05
C LEU A 264 1.24 -17.19 -22.32
N LEU A 265 0.83 -17.79 -23.45
CA LEU A 265 1.24 -19.15 -23.81
C LEU A 265 2.75 -19.26 -24.04
N GLU A 266 3.40 -18.20 -24.53
CA GLU A 266 4.86 -18.17 -24.67
C GLU A 266 5.57 -18.11 -23.33
N GLY A 267 5.16 -17.19 -22.45
CA GLY A 267 5.69 -17.12 -21.09
C GLY A 267 5.47 -18.43 -20.32
N GLU A 268 4.30 -19.06 -20.50
CA GLU A 268 3.99 -20.35 -19.88
C GLU A 268 4.96 -21.45 -20.33
N ARG A 269 5.26 -21.54 -21.64
CA ARG A 269 6.25 -22.51 -22.16
C ARG A 269 7.63 -22.29 -21.54
N GLN A 270 8.05 -21.03 -21.40
CA GLN A 270 9.34 -20.70 -20.80
C GLN A 270 9.39 -21.08 -19.32
N ILE A 271 8.35 -20.77 -18.53
CA ILE A 271 8.28 -21.12 -17.11
C ILE A 271 8.25 -22.63 -16.92
N ARG A 272 7.47 -23.38 -17.72
CA ARG A 272 7.45 -24.86 -17.68
C ARG A 272 8.83 -25.47 -17.95
N ARG A 273 9.61 -24.86 -18.84
CA ARG A 273 11.00 -25.28 -19.07
C ARG A 273 11.86 -25.03 -17.84
N TRP A 274 11.78 -23.84 -17.23
CA TRP A 274 12.57 -23.55 -16.03
C TRP A 274 12.18 -24.38 -14.82
N LEU A 275 10.90 -24.71 -14.63
CA LEU A 275 10.46 -25.62 -13.57
C LEU A 275 11.25 -26.94 -13.61
N ALA A 276 11.58 -27.46 -14.79
CA ALA A 276 12.42 -28.66 -14.94
C ALA A 276 13.94 -28.41 -14.75
N GLU A 277 14.41 -27.17 -14.84
CA GLU A 277 15.85 -26.82 -14.83
C GLU A 277 16.32 -26.28 -13.47
N VAL A 278 15.47 -25.56 -12.72
CA VAL A 278 15.89 -24.78 -11.55
C VAL A 278 15.60 -25.44 -10.20
N GLY A 279 14.94 -26.61 -10.20
CA GLY A 279 14.73 -27.42 -9.01
C GLY A 279 16.06 -27.95 -8.46
N VAL A 280 16.41 -27.53 -7.25
CA VAL A 280 17.66 -27.92 -6.57
C VAL A 280 17.39 -28.27 -5.11
N GLU A 281 18.22 -29.11 -4.51
CA GLU A 281 18.10 -29.43 -3.08
C GLU A 281 18.74 -28.34 -2.21
N ARG A 282 18.17 -28.13 -1.03
CA ARG A 282 18.77 -27.28 0.00
C ARG A 282 20.02 -27.94 0.57
N SER A 283 20.95 -27.13 1.07
CA SER A 283 22.17 -27.59 1.74
C SER A 283 22.46 -26.76 2.98
N ALA A 284 23.27 -27.27 3.91
CA ALA A 284 23.69 -26.49 5.07
C ALA A 284 24.57 -25.32 4.64
N GLN A 285 24.16 -24.10 5.00
CA GLN A 285 24.79 -22.84 4.62
C GLN A 285 25.12 -22.00 5.87
N PRO A 286 26.26 -21.29 5.87
CA PRO A 286 26.67 -20.47 7.00
C PRO A 286 25.74 -19.25 7.20
N LEU A 287 25.66 -18.75 8.44
CA LEU A 287 24.87 -17.56 8.79
C LEU A 287 25.27 -16.30 8.02
N GLU A 288 26.51 -16.24 7.50
CA GLU A 288 27.00 -15.09 6.73
C GLU A 288 26.19 -14.78 5.47
N HIS A 289 25.29 -15.68 5.04
CA HIS A 289 24.38 -15.46 3.93
C HIS A 289 22.97 -15.05 4.32
N LEU A 290 22.63 -14.98 5.62
CA LEU A 290 21.35 -14.43 6.07
C LEU A 290 21.41 -12.90 6.09
N ARG A 291 20.38 -12.28 5.52
CA ARG A 291 20.18 -10.84 5.47
C ARG A 291 18.75 -10.55 5.92
N LEU A 292 18.61 -9.98 7.11
CA LEU A 292 17.31 -9.67 7.71
C LEU A 292 16.86 -8.26 7.32
N ALA A 293 15.64 -8.15 6.79
CA ALA A 293 14.91 -6.89 6.73
C ALA A 293 14.23 -6.66 8.09
N LEU A 294 14.47 -5.51 8.72
CA LEU A 294 13.87 -5.11 9.98
C LEU A 294 12.82 -4.03 9.69
N GLN A 295 11.54 -4.37 9.84
CA GLN A 295 10.43 -3.51 9.46
C GLN A 295 9.41 -3.36 10.59
N CYS A 296 8.82 -2.17 10.74
CA CYS A 296 7.62 -1.95 11.53
C CYS A 296 6.37 -1.92 10.65
N GLY A 297 5.21 -2.20 11.25
CA GLY A 297 3.91 -1.86 10.66
C GLY A 297 3.07 -1.03 11.62
N GLY A 298 1.94 -1.58 12.08
CA GLY A 298 1.10 -0.93 13.08
C GLY A 298 1.75 -0.84 14.47
N SER A 299 2.67 0.10 14.67
CA SER A 299 3.40 0.36 15.91
C SER A 299 2.50 0.81 17.07
N ASP A 300 2.87 0.39 18.27
CA ASP A 300 2.24 0.75 19.55
C ASP A 300 3.30 1.14 20.59
N ALA A 301 2.87 1.52 21.80
CA ALA A 301 3.77 1.88 22.89
C ALA A 301 4.74 0.75 23.33
N PHE A 302 4.39 -0.51 23.07
CA PHE A 302 5.19 -1.68 23.46
C PHE A 302 6.16 -2.16 22.39
N SER A 303 6.06 -1.64 21.17
CA SER A 303 6.94 -1.97 20.06
C SER A 303 8.42 -1.78 20.43
N GLY A 304 8.76 -0.66 21.09
CA GLY A 304 10.10 -0.38 21.60
C GLY A 304 10.49 -1.11 22.89
N ILE A 305 9.58 -1.87 23.51
CA ILE A 305 9.79 -2.58 24.79
C ILE A 305 9.95 -4.09 24.57
N SER A 306 9.16 -4.68 23.66
CA SER A 306 9.14 -6.12 23.40
C SER A 306 9.62 -6.45 21.98
N GLY A 307 8.82 -6.14 20.96
CA GLY A 307 9.01 -6.63 19.59
C GLY A 307 10.31 -6.16 18.93
N ASN A 308 10.61 -4.85 18.97
CA ASN A 308 11.82 -4.30 18.36
C ASN A 308 13.11 -4.78 19.07
N PRO A 309 13.17 -4.77 20.43
CA PRO A 309 14.27 -5.41 21.16
C PRO A 309 14.46 -6.90 20.85
N LEU A 310 13.38 -7.67 20.71
CA LEU A 310 13.46 -9.10 20.37
C LEU A 310 14.04 -9.30 18.95
N ALA A 311 13.58 -8.52 17.98
CA ALA A 311 14.13 -8.52 16.63
C ALA A 311 15.63 -8.16 16.62
N SER A 312 16.03 -7.17 17.42
CA SER A 312 17.41 -6.70 17.50
C SER A 312 18.34 -7.71 18.17
N TRP A 313 17.85 -8.46 19.16
CA TRP A 313 18.58 -9.56 19.79
C TRP A 313 19.01 -10.60 18.75
N VAL A 314 18.10 -11.02 17.87
CA VAL A 314 18.43 -11.99 16.82
C VAL A 314 19.28 -11.36 15.71
N ALA A 315 19.02 -10.11 15.34
CA ALA A 315 19.86 -9.39 14.39
C ALA A 315 21.34 -9.33 14.84
N ARG A 316 21.58 -9.12 16.15
CA ARG A 316 22.91 -9.20 16.77
C ARG A 316 23.56 -10.56 16.54
N GLU A 317 22.85 -11.66 16.81
CA GLU A 317 23.39 -13.02 16.63
C GLU A 317 23.69 -13.35 15.16
N ILE A 318 22.84 -12.90 14.24
CA ILE A 318 23.10 -13.04 12.79
C ILE A 318 24.36 -12.26 12.38
N ILE A 319 24.52 -11.01 12.84
CA ILE A 319 25.71 -10.19 12.55
C ILE A 319 26.98 -10.81 13.17
N ARG A 320 26.89 -11.33 14.40
CA ARG A 320 27.98 -12.10 15.04
C ARG A 320 28.43 -13.30 14.20
N GLY A 321 27.49 -13.95 13.51
CA GLY A 321 27.73 -15.01 12.54
C GLY A 321 28.18 -14.57 11.14
N GLY A 322 28.45 -13.26 10.94
CA GLY A 322 28.86 -12.67 9.66
C GLY A 322 27.70 -12.29 8.73
N GLY A 323 26.46 -12.49 9.18
CA GLY A 323 25.25 -12.11 8.44
C GLY A 323 25.01 -10.60 8.44
N GLY A 324 23.84 -10.16 8.00
CA GLY A 324 23.49 -8.75 8.02
C GLY A 324 22.04 -8.48 8.40
N ALA A 325 21.79 -7.26 8.84
CA ALA A 325 20.45 -6.75 9.12
C ALA A 325 20.32 -5.34 8.53
N ASN A 326 19.13 -5.02 8.03
CA ASN A 326 18.84 -3.74 7.38
C ASN A 326 17.64 -3.09 8.06
N LEU A 327 17.86 -1.94 8.69
CA LEU A 327 16.82 -1.03 9.17
C LEU A 327 16.55 0.03 8.11
N ALA A 328 15.31 0.42 7.92
CA ALA A 328 14.92 1.44 6.95
C ALA A 328 14.08 2.53 7.63
N GLU A 329 13.03 3.03 6.98
CA GLU A 329 12.01 3.90 7.60
C GLU A 329 12.59 5.25 8.09
N THR A 330 13.14 6.08 7.18
CA THR A 330 13.85 7.32 7.52
C THR A 330 13.01 8.28 8.37
N ASP A 331 11.72 8.44 8.07
CA ASP A 331 10.80 9.28 8.84
C ASP A 331 10.44 8.67 10.21
N GLU A 332 10.61 7.37 10.41
CA GLU A 332 10.50 6.72 11.72
C GLU A 332 11.81 6.76 12.53
N LEU A 333 12.80 7.57 12.14
CA LEU A 333 14.02 7.79 12.93
C LEU A 333 14.24 9.25 13.31
N ILE A 334 13.27 10.13 13.04
CA ILE A 334 13.34 11.55 13.41
C ILE A 334 13.32 11.69 14.94
N GLY A 335 14.35 12.30 15.50
CA GLY A 335 14.55 12.43 16.94
C GLY A 335 15.25 11.23 17.60
N ALA A 336 15.50 10.14 16.87
CA ALA A 336 16.24 8.98 17.37
C ALA A 336 17.73 8.99 17.00
N GLU A 337 18.21 10.05 16.37
CA GLU A 337 19.60 10.21 15.95
C GLU A 337 20.62 9.99 17.09
N PRO A 338 20.40 10.47 18.34
CA PRO A 338 21.30 10.18 19.46
C PRO A 338 21.46 8.67 19.71
N TYR A 339 20.37 7.91 19.61
CA TYR A 339 20.40 6.46 19.81
C TYR A 339 21.04 5.74 18.62
N VAL A 340 20.72 6.12 17.39
CA VAL A 340 21.27 5.47 16.19
C VAL A 340 22.78 5.67 16.11
N LEU A 341 23.25 6.88 16.39
CA LEU A 341 24.66 7.29 16.21
C LEU A 341 25.54 7.06 17.45
N GLN A 342 24.99 6.55 18.57
CA GLN A 342 25.81 6.17 19.72
C GLN A 342 26.90 5.16 19.35
N ASN A 343 26.61 4.26 18.40
CA ASN A 343 27.48 3.19 17.95
C ASN A 343 27.48 3.14 16.41
N VAL A 344 28.37 3.92 15.79
CA VAL A 344 28.53 4.04 14.34
C VAL A 344 29.98 3.73 13.94
N ARG A 345 30.19 3.22 12.72
CA ARG A 345 31.53 2.82 12.23
C ARG A 345 32.54 3.95 12.23
N ASP A 346 32.15 5.09 11.67
CA ASP A 346 33.02 6.25 11.45
C ASP A 346 32.18 7.52 11.28
N ALA A 347 32.85 8.68 11.32
CA ALA A 347 32.23 9.98 11.13
C ALA A 347 31.56 10.12 9.76
N GLU A 348 32.11 9.51 8.71
CA GLU A 348 31.54 9.54 7.36
C GLU A 348 30.15 8.88 7.33
N THR A 349 30.01 7.74 7.98
CA THR A 349 28.74 7.00 8.10
C THR A 349 27.71 7.80 8.90
N ALA A 350 28.15 8.45 9.99
CA ALA A 350 27.30 9.33 10.78
C ALA A 350 26.77 10.52 9.95
N HIS A 351 27.65 11.20 9.23
CA HIS A 351 27.26 12.31 8.34
C HIS A 351 26.36 11.85 7.20
N ARG A 352 26.61 10.66 6.64
CA ARG A 352 25.75 10.10 5.59
C ARG A 352 24.33 9.82 6.11
N PHE A 353 24.20 9.28 7.33
CA PHE A 353 22.91 9.08 7.99
C PHE A 353 22.17 10.42 8.19
N LEU A 354 22.82 11.42 8.79
CA LEU A 354 22.22 12.72 9.03
C LEU A 354 21.81 13.42 7.73
N ALA A 355 22.65 13.31 6.69
CA ALA A 355 22.31 13.86 5.38
C ALA A 355 21.10 13.14 4.74
N MET A 356 20.89 11.84 4.97
CA MET A 356 19.69 11.13 4.49
C MET A 356 18.45 11.64 5.20
N VAL A 357 18.50 11.79 6.53
CA VAL A 357 17.41 12.35 7.33
C VAL A 357 17.00 13.74 6.83
N GLU A 358 17.97 14.64 6.64
CA GLU A 358 17.67 16.01 6.18
C GLU A 358 17.16 16.04 4.74
N ARG A 359 17.70 15.22 3.82
CA ARG A 359 17.17 15.10 2.45
C ARG A 359 15.75 14.54 2.43
N PHE A 360 15.40 13.64 3.35
CA PHE A 360 14.04 13.11 3.43
C PHE A 360 13.07 14.19 3.91
N LYS A 361 13.41 14.92 4.99
CA LYS A 361 12.62 16.07 5.47
C LYS A 361 12.40 17.11 4.39
N GLU A 362 13.45 17.44 3.62
CA GLU A 362 13.37 18.39 2.51
C GLU A 362 12.40 17.91 1.42
N ARG A 363 12.50 16.65 0.99
CA ARG A 363 11.60 16.06 -0.01
C ARG A 363 10.12 16.08 0.43
N VAL A 364 9.87 15.78 1.70
CA VAL A 364 8.52 15.85 2.30
C VAL A 364 8.01 17.30 2.32
N ALA A 365 8.87 18.26 2.68
CA ALA A 365 8.51 19.67 2.75
C ALA A 365 8.16 20.30 1.38
N TRP A 366 8.72 19.80 0.27
CA TRP A 366 8.31 20.22 -1.09
C TRP A 366 6.84 19.97 -1.39
N HIS A 367 6.24 19.02 -0.68
CA HIS A 367 4.84 18.65 -0.80
C HIS A 367 3.96 19.31 0.27
N GLY A 368 4.55 20.14 1.13
CA GLY A 368 3.84 20.87 2.18
C GLY A 368 3.61 20.08 3.47
N GLU A 369 4.20 18.90 3.58
CA GLU A 369 4.11 18.02 4.74
C GLU A 369 5.37 18.12 5.61
N SER A 370 5.36 17.50 6.79
CA SER A 370 6.54 17.37 7.66
C SER A 370 6.56 16.00 8.33
N CYS A 371 7.75 15.45 8.55
CA CYS A 371 7.92 14.11 9.14
C CYS A 371 7.38 14.04 10.58
N GLU A 372 7.33 15.17 11.28
CA GLU A 372 6.70 15.31 12.60
C GLU A 372 5.18 15.11 12.58
N GLY A 373 4.55 15.10 11.39
CA GLY A 373 3.15 14.74 11.20
C GLY A 373 2.83 13.26 11.45
N ASN A 374 3.84 12.37 11.41
CA ASN A 374 3.79 11.00 11.91
C ASN A 374 4.00 11.09 13.45
N PRO A 375 3.27 10.43 14.37
CA PRO A 375 2.38 9.27 14.28
C PRO A 375 0.94 9.56 13.82
N SER A 376 0.30 8.54 13.23
CA SER A 376 -1.14 8.57 12.88
C SER A 376 -2.05 8.65 14.11
N GLY A 377 -3.33 9.01 13.91
CA GLY A 377 -4.33 9.01 14.99
C GLY A 377 -4.48 7.65 15.68
N GLY A 378 -4.37 6.54 14.93
CA GLY A 378 -4.39 5.19 15.49
C GLY A 378 -3.19 4.88 16.39
N ASN A 379 -1.99 5.38 16.05
CA ASN A 379 -0.80 5.25 16.88
C ASN A 379 -0.91 6.11 18.16
N LYS A 380 -1.43 7.35 18.04
CA LYS A 380 -1.69 8.24 19.19
C LYS A 380 -2.67 7.62 20.18
N PHE A 381 -3.73 6.98 19.67
CA PHE A 381 -4.67 6.22 20.48
C PHE A 381 -4.01 5.08 21.28
N ARG A 382 -2.91 4.51 20.78
CA ARG A 382 -2.16 3.39 21.40
C ARG A 382 -0.89 3.83 22.15
N GLY A 383 -0.76 5.11 22.50
CA GLY A 383 0.29 5.58 23.40
C GLY A 383 1.56 6.14 22.75
N LEU A 384 1.58 6.28 21.41
CA LEU A 384 2.66 6.97 20.69
C LEU A 384 2.27 8.43 20.45
N TYR A 385 2.65 9.32 21.38
CA TYR A 385 2.13 10.70 21.41
C TYR A 385 2.69 11.63 20.34
N ASN A 386 3.92 11.36 19.88
CA ASN A 386 4.63 12.17 18.90
C ASN A 386 5.69 11.33 18.17
N ILE A 387 6.34 11.94 17.17
CA ILE A 387 7.31 11.26 16.32
C ILE A 387 8.49 10.72 17.12
N VAL A 388 8.98 11.46 18.11
CA VAL A 388 10.18 11.09 18.88
C VAL A 388 9.96 9.77 19.63
N LEU A 389 8.81 9.59 20.29
CA LEU A 389 8.49 8.32 20.97
C LEU A 389 8.42 7.15 19.98
N LYS A 390 7.81 7.36 18.81
CA LYS A 390 7.74 6.35 17.76
C LYS A 390 9.15 6.01 17.26
N SER A 391 9.96 7.02 17.00
CA SER A 391 11.29 6.87 16.42
C SER A 391 12.28 6.20 17.36
N ILE A 392 12.29 6.57 18.63
CA ILE A 392 13.14 5.88 19.63
C ILE A 392 12.75 4.41 19.69
N GLY A 393 11.44 4.12 19.74
CA GLY A 393 10.94 2.75 19.71
C GLY A 393 11.37 1.99 18.46
N ALA A 394 11.30 2.59 17.28
CA ALA A 394 11.75 1.99 16.02
C ALA A 394 13.27 1.75 16.02
N ALA A 395 14.06 2.68 16.55
CA ALA A 395 15.51 2.57 16.63
C ALA A 395 15.99 1.41 17.51
N MET A 396 15.17 0.92 18.47
CA MET A 396 15.46 -0.27 19.29
C MET A 396 15.59 -1.57 18.46
N LYS A 397 15.30 -1.54 17.15
CA LYS A 397 15.64 -2.61 16.19
C LYS A 397 17.17 -2.75 15.98
N ARG A 398 17.96 -1.76 16.40
CA ARG A 398 19.42 -1.89 16.56
C ARG A 398 19.73 -2.29 18.00
N HIS A 399 20.40 -3.42 18.19
CA HIS A 399 20.85 -3.81 19.52
C HIS A 399 21.93 -2.84 20.02
N PRO A 400 22.00 -2.48 21.32
CA PRO A 400 23.01 -1.58 21.85
C PRO A 400 24.43 -1.93 21.42
N ASP A 401 24.85 -3.19 21.56
CA ASP A 401 26.20 -3.65 21.17
C ASP A 401 26.50 -3.60 19.66
N VAL A 402 25.48 -3.51 18.80
CA VAL A 402 25.66 -3.58 17.34
C VAL A 402 25.99 -2.22 16.77
N ARG A 403 27.07 -2.13 16.00
CA ARG A 403 27.49 -0.90 15.34
C ARG A 403 26.73 -0.68 14.03
N LEU A 404 26.29 0.55 13.74
CA LEU A 404 25.85 0.94 12.39
C LEU A 404 27.05 0.94 11.44
N ASP A 405 27.06 0.02 10.49
CA ASP A 405 28.16 -0.08 9.53
C ASP A 405 27.89 0.72 8.26
N TYR A 406 26.68 0.68 7.70
CA TYR A 406 26.45 1.24 6.36
C TYR A 406 25.16 2.04 6.31
N CYS A 407 25.19 3.18 5.64
CA CYS A 407 24.00 3.92 5.22
C CYS A 407 23.92 3.78 3.69
N ILE A 408 22.80 3.29 3.16
CA ILE A 408 22.63 2.95 1.74
C ILE A 408 21.38 3.62 1.15
N GLU A 409 21.39 3.88 -0.16
CA GLU A 409 20.21 4.41 -0.84
C GLU A 409 19.12 3.32 -0.99
N TYR A 410 17.86 3.72 -1.19
CA TYR A 410 16.74 2.80 -1.42
C TYR A 410 17.05 1.73 -2.47
N GLY A 411 17.01 0.45 -2.10
CA GLY A 411 17.28 -0.69 -2.98
C GLY A 411 18.75 -0.95 -3.32
N GLU A 412 19.70 -0.19 -2.74
CA GLU A 412 21.13 -0.40 -2.95
C GLU A 412 21.62 -1.74 -2.36
N ARG A 413 22.37 -2.51 -3.14
CA ARG A 413 22.79 -3.86 -2.74
C ARG A 413 23.67 -3.88 -1.49
N MET A 414 23.31 -4.70 -0.51
CA MET A 414 24.15 -5.04 0.65
C MET A 414 25.29 -5.96 0.20
N ARG A 415 26.53 -5.45 0.22
CA ARG A 415 27.72 -6.18 -0.28
C ARG A 415 28.47 -6.96 0.80
N ALA A 416 28.22 -6.70 2.08
CA ALA A 416 28.90 -7.31 3.21
C ALA A 416 27.89 -7.75 4.29
N GLY A 417 28.39 -8.43 5.33
CA GLY A 417 27.67 -8.56 6.59
C GLY A 417 27.74 -7.25 7.40
N GLY A 418 26.95 -7.15 8.46
CA GLY A 418 26.88 -5.96 9.31
C GLY A 418 25.49 -5.35 9.42
N TYR A 419 25.40 -4.21 10.11
CA TYR A 419 24.15 -3.48 10.29
C TYR A 419 24.04 -2.33 9.29
N TYR A 420 22.95 -2.31 8.54
CA TYR A 420 22.65 -1.34 7.50
C TYR A 420 21.48 -0.45 7.91
N PHE A 421 21.58 0.83 7.57
CA PHE A 421 20.46 1.75 7.45
C PHE A 421 20.20 2.02 5.96
N MET A 422 18.95 1.91 5.50
CA MET A 422 18.55 2.22 4.13
C MET A 422 17.57 3.39 4.12
N ASP A 423 17.84 4.40 3.29
CA ASP A 423 16.91 5.51 3.11
C ASP A 423 15.60 5.01 2.44
N SER A 424 14.46 5.17 3.10
CA SER A 424 13.13 4.79 2.62
C SER A 424 12.03 5.55 3.35
N PRO A 425 10.81 5.61 2.80
CA PRO A 425 9.64 6.00 3.58
C PRO A 425 9.30 4.90 4.60
N GLY A 426 8.55 5.25 5.64
CA GLY A 426 8.04 4.36 6.68
C GLY A 426 6.89 3.46 6.25
N ASN A 427 6.26 3.75 5.09
CA ASN A 427 5.26 2.86 4.51
C ASN A 427 5.78 1.41 4.35
N ASP A 428 5.11 0.47 5.02
CA ASP A 428 5.53 -0.91 5.21
C ASP A 428 6.03 -1.60 3.93
N LEU A 429 5.22 -1.57 2.88
CA LEU A 429 5.48 -2.31 1.65
C LEU A 429 6.51 -1.60 0.77
N GLU A 430 6.50 -0.26 0.74
CA GLU A 430 7.51 0.54 0.05
C GLU A 430 8.89 0.30 0.66
N SER A 431 9.01 0.33 1.99
CA SER A 431 10.25 0.02 2.71
C SER A 431 10.76 -1.39 2.42
N ILE A 432 9.90 -2.41 2.59
CA ILE A 432 10.27 -3.83 2.39
C ILE A 432 10.76 -4.08 0.97
N ALA A 433 10.12 -3.50 -0.05
CA ALA A 433 10.55 -3.67 -1.44
C ALA A 433 12.00 -3.22 -1.65
N GLY A 434 12.39 -2.09 -1.05
CA GLY A 434 13.78 -1.64 -1.04
C GLY A 434 14.69 -2.63 -0.32
N GLN A 435 14.32 -3.09 0.88
CA GLN A 435 15.16 -4.00 1.68
C GLN A 435 15.37 -5.35 0.97
N VAL A 436 14.32 -5.88 0.34
CA VAL A 436 14.40 -7.10 -0.47
C VAL A 436 15.28 -6.88 -1.70
N ALA A 437 15.13 -5.76 -2.41
CA ALA A 437 16.01 -5.44 -3.54
C ALA A 437 17.48 -5.29 -3.13
N SER A 438 17.74 -4.78 -1.92
CA SER A 438 19.07 -4.69 -1.33
C SER A 438 19.68 -6.06 -1.00
N GLY A 439 18.86 -7.13 -0.95
CA GLY A 439 19.30 -8.51 -0.79
C GLY A 439 18.79 -9.23 0.48
N CYS A 440 17.85 -8.65 1.21
CA CYS A 440 17.27 -9.28 2.41
C CYS A 440 16.47 -10.53 2.03
N ASN A 441 16.87 -11.69 2.56
CA ASN A 441 16.27 -12.99 2.26
C ASN A 441 15.40 -13.55 3.40
N ALA A 442 15.16 -12.79 4.46
CA ALA A 442 14.09 -12.99 5.41
C ALA A 442 13.64 -11.63 5.97
N ILE A 443 12.36 -11.50 6.34
CA ILE A 443 11.77 -10.27 6.87
C ILE A 443 11.30 -10.51 8.29
N TYR A 444 11.71 -9.63 9.20
CA TYR A 444 11.07 -9.46 10.50
C TYR A 444 10.10 -8.29 10.42
N PHE A 445 8.84 -8.62 10.66
CA PHE A 445 7.76 -7.64 10.65
C PHE A 445 7.21 -7.49 12.07
N VAL A 446 7.62 -6.41 12.75
CA VAL A 446 7.16 -6.13 14.11
C VAL A 446 5.87 -5.33 14.07
N THR A 447 4.87 -5.74 14.84
CA THR A 447 3.55 -5.10 14.81
C THR A 447 2.82 -5.17 16.16
N GLY A 448 2.26 -4.04 16.61
CA GLY A 448 1.40 -4.00 17.79
C GLY A 448 -0.08 -4.23 17.50
N ASN A 449 -0.51 -4.03 16.25
CA ASN A 449 -1.90 -4.25 15.84
C ASN A 449 -2.14 -5.60 15.17
N GLY A 450 -1.07 -6.33 14.82
CA GLY A 450 -1.15 -7.61 14.11
C GLY A 450 -1.23 -7.44 12.60
N SER A 451 -0.28 -6.70 12.03
CA SER A 451 -0.21 -6.55 10.58
C SER A 451 0.10 -7.86 9.88
N ILE A 452 -0.63 -8.17 8.79
CA ILE A 452 -0.52 -9.45 8.07
C ILE A 452 0.38 -9.37 6.81
N THR A 453 1.07 -8.26 6.61
CA THR A 453 1.90 -7.97 5.43
C THR A 453 2.94 -9.06 5.15
N ASN A 454 3.02 -9.54 3.91
CA ASN A 454 4.05 -10.48 3.44
C ASN A 454 4.56 -10.10 2.04
N PHE A 455 5.72 -10.64 1.68
CA PHE A 455 6.35 -10.40 0.38
C PHE A 455 6.34 -11.67 -0.49
N PRO A 456 6.15 -11.60 -1.84
CA PRO A 456 5.84 -12.78 -2.65
C PRO A 456 6.89 -13.89 -2.66
N PHE A 457 8.18 -13.56 -2.56
CA PHE A 457 9.27 -14.55 -2.63
C PHE A 457 10.25 -14.51 -1.45
N VAL A 458 9.94 -13.75 -0.39
CA VAL A 458 10.78 -13.64 0.81
C VAL A 458 9.92 -13.97 2.03
N PRO A 459 10.34 -14.93 2.88
CA PRO A 459 9.55 -15.30 4.04
C PRO A 459 9.50 -14.16 5.07
N THR A 460 8.30 -13.89 5.58
CA THR A 460 8.05 -12.87 6.60
C THR A 460 7.66 -13.54 7.91
N ILE A 461 8.43 -13.29 8.97
CA ILE A 461 8.15 -13.69 10.36
C ILE A 461 7.52 -12.49 11.07
N LYS A 462 6.27 -12.64 11.50
CA LYS A 462 5.49 -11.60 12.17
C LYS A 462 5.59 -11.71 13.68
N ILE A 463 6.02 -10.61 14.31
CA ILE A 463 6.31 -10.51 15.74
C ILE A 463 5.30 -9.54 16.38
N VAL A 464 4.45 -10.04 17.27
CA VAL A 464 3.40 -9.26 17.94
C VAL A 464 3.85 -8.79 19.31
N THR A 465 3.59 -7.53 19.65
CA THR A 465 4.16 -6.85 20.83
C THR A 465 3.47 -7.18 22.17
N THR A 466 2.24 -7.72 22.13
CA THR A 466 1.42 -8.05 23.31
C THR A 466 0.75 -9.42 23.19
N THR A 467 0.67 -10.15 24.29
CA THR A 467 0.10 -11.51 24.34
C THR A 467 -1.37 -11.56 23.96
N PRO A 468 -2.26 -10.68 24.46
CA PRO A 468 -3.68 -10.70 24.08
C PRO A 468 -3.90 -10.53 22.57
N ARG A 469 -3.07 -9.68 21.92
CA ARG A 469 -3.15 -9.50 20.47
C ARG A 469 -2.66 -10.73 19.72
N PHE A 470 -1.58 -11.36 20.19
CA PHE A 470 -1.09 -12.60 19.61
C PHE A 470 -2.15 -13.70 19.68
N GLU A 471 -2.81 -13.89 20.83
CA GLU A 471 -3.86 -14.90 20.99
C GLU A 471 -5.06 -14.65 20.05
N LEU A 472 -5.47 -13.40 19.87
CA LEU A 472 -6.54 -13.02 18.95
C LEU A 472 -6.20 -13.38 17.50
N LEU A 473 -4.93 -13.27 17.11
CA LEU A 473 -4.44 -13.40 15.74
C LEU A 473 -3.49 -14.59 15.55
N ALA A 474 -3.56 -15.62 16.40
CA ALA A 474 -2.61 -16.74 16.41
C ALA A 474 -2.60 -17.59 15.13
N ALA A 475 -3.65 -17.48 14.31
CA ALA A 475 -3.71 -18.08 12.98
C ALA A 475 -2.71 -17.40 12.02
N ASP A 476 -2.52 -16.09 12.17
CA ASP A 476 -1.79 -15.23 11.23
C ASP A 476 -0.43 -14.77 11.75
N MET A 477 -0.13 -14.94 13.05
CA MET A 477 1.07 -14.41 13.71
C MET A 477 2.07 -15.50 14.09
N ASP A 478 3.36 -15.25 13.87
CA ASP A 478 4.41 -16.25 14.09
C ASP A 478 4.94 -16.23 15.54
N VAL A 479 5.09 -15.05 16.14
CA VAL A 479 5.80 -14.89 17.43
C VAL A 479 5.08 -13.94 18.38
N ASN A 480 5.00 -14.33 19.65
CA ASN A 480 4.52 -13.51 20.76
C ASN A 480 5.68 -12.84 21.52
N ALA A 481 6.01 -11.58 21.20
CA ALA A 481 6.95 -10.80 21.99
C ALA A 481 6.34 -10.26 23.30
N GLY A 482 5.00 -10.24 23.41
CA GLY A 482 4.28 -9.86 24.63
C GLY A 482 4.64 -10.70 25.85
N ALA A 483 5.08 -11.93 25.63
CA ALA A 483 5.61 -12.81 26.67
C ALA A 483 6.74 -12.18 27.50
N TYR A 484 7.50 -11.22 26.95
CA TYR A 484 8.49 -10.45 27.68
C TYR A 484 7.84 -9.60 28.79
N GLN A 485 6.71 -8.98 28.48
CA GLN A 485 5.96 -8.18 29.46
C GLN A 485 5.32 -9.06 30.54
N ASP A 486 5.02 -10.31 30.19
CA ASP A 486 4.46 -11.35 31.09
C ASP A 486 5.53 -12.03 31.96
N GLY A 487 6.80 -11.65 31.81
CA GLY A 487 7.91 -12.08 32.66
C GLY A 487 8.89 -13.09 32.05
N THR A 488 8.72 -13.45 30.77
CA THR A 488 9.69 -14.32 30.07
C THR A 488 10.97 -13.53 29.78
N PRO A 489 12.17 -14.04 30.13
CA PRO A 489 13.42 -13.34 29.84
C PRO A 489 13.66 -13.12 28.33
N MET A 490 14.22 -11.98 27.96
CA MET A 490 14.54 -11.65 26.56
C MET A 490 15.51 -12.65 25.92
N ASP A 491 16.47 -13.20 26.67
CA ASP A 491 17.41 -14.19 26.15
C ASP A 491 16.75 -15.52 25.78
N GLU A 492 15.69 -15.91 26.51
CA GLU A 492 14.91 -17.11 26.22
C GLU A 492 14.08 -16.91 24.94
N LEU A 493 13.33 -15.82 24.87
CA LEU A 493 12.56 -15.45 23.67
C LEU A 493 13.46 -15.26 22.44
N GLY A 494 14.63 -14.65 22.64
CA GLY A 494 15.63 -14.43 21.59
C GLY A 494 16.15 -15.74 21.03
N ALA A 495 16.47 -16.71 21.89
CA ALA A 495 16.91 -18.04 21.46
C ALA A 495 15.82 -18.78 20.67
N GLU A 496 14.57 -18.71 21.12
CA GLU A 496 13.43 -19.31 20.41
C GLU A 496 13.20 -18.67 19.03
N LEU A 497 13.23 -17.34 18.93
CA LEU A 497 13.10 -16.64 17.65
C LEU A 497 14.29 -16.95 16.72
N PHE A 498 15.51 -17.06 17.26
CA PHE A 498 16.68 -17.44 16.47
C PHE A 498 16.51 -18.83 15.84
N ASP A 499 16.08 -19.82 16.62
CA ASP A 499 15.83 -21.16 16.12
C ASP A 499 14.70 -21.18 15.07
N LEU A 500 13.60 -20.46 15.32
CA LEU A 500 12.53 -20.28 14.35
C LEU A 500 13.06 -19.67 13.04
N THR A 501 13.92 -18.66 13.12
CA THR A 501 14.50 -18.00 11.95
C THR A 501 15.35 -18.94 11.12
N LEU A 502 16.17 -19.79 11.74
CA LEU A 502 16.92 -20.81 11.01
C LEU A 502 16.01 -21.85 10.37
N ASN A 503 14.92 -22.24 11.04
CA ASN A 503 13.94 -23.18 10.50
C ASN A 503 13.17 -22.59 9.31
N VAL A 504 12.72 -21.33 9.42
CA VAL A 504 12.03 -20.61 8.34
C VAL A 504 12.96 -20.38 7.16
N ALA A 505 14.19 -19.92 7.39
CA ALA A 505 15.22 -19.84 6.36
C ALA A 505 15.49 -21.22 5.72
N GLY A 506 15.40 -22.27 6.55
CA GLY A 506 15.53 -23.69 6.20
C GLY A 506 14.40 -24.29 5.37
N GLY A 507 13.29 -23.56 5.18
CA GLY A 507 12.16 -23.99 4.37
C GLY A 507 10.85 -24.22 5.13
N GLN A 508 10.83 -24.05 6.46
CA GLN A 508 9.55 -23.96 7.18
C GLN A 508 8.78 -22.73 6.67
N ARG A 509 7.52 -22.91 6.29
CA ARG A 509 6.65 -21.81 5.87
C ARG A 509 6.21 -21.00 7.08
N SER A 510 6.36 -19.68 7.03
CA SER A 510 5.75 -18.77 8.02
C SER A 510 4.23 -18.78 7.91
N LYS A 511 3.53 -18.24 8.92
CA LYS A 511 2.07 -18.09 8.89
C LYS A 511 1.59 -17.30 7.68
N GLY A 512 2.34 -16.25 7.31
CA GLY A 512 2.02 -15.43 6.14
C GLY A 512 2.08 -16.20 4.83
N GLU A 513 3.12 -17.02 4.66
CA GLU A 513 3.24 -17.89 3.49
C GLU A 513 2.10 -18.91 3.45
N GLN A 514 1.69 -19.45 4.59
CA GLN A 514 0.57 -20.41 4.67
C GLN A 514 -0.78 -19.76 4.32
N ALA A 515 -0.97 -18.49 4.69
CA ALA A 515 -2.20 -17.74 4.39
C ALA A 515 -2.39 -17.42 2.89
N GLY A 516 -1.32 -17.49 2.08
CA GLY A 516 -1.39 -17.21 0.64
C GLY A 516 -1.57 -15.72 0.30
N HIS A 517 -1.28 -14.83 1.26
CA HIS A 517 -1.30 -13.38 1.11
C HIS A 517 0.14 -12.84 0.96
N ALA A 518 0.41 -12.07 -0.09
CA ALA A 518 1.63 -11.30 -0.31
C ALA A 518 1.41 -10.15 -1.31
N GLN A 519 2.07 -9.02 -1.08
CA GLN A 519 1.92 -7.81 -1.88
C GLN A 519 3.26 -7.13 -2.12
N VAL A 520 3.31 -6.26 -3.13
CA VAL A 520 4.49 -5.47 -3.46
C VAL A 520 4.07 -4.04 -3.70
N GLN A 521 4.78 -3.11 -3.07
CA GLN A 521 4.70 -1.70 -3.41
C GLN A 521 6.12 -1.15 -3.48
N ILE A 522 6.45 -0.45 -4.56
CA ILE A 522 7.75 0.23 -4.71
C ILE A 522 7.54 1.70 -4.31
N TRP A 523 8.58 2.36 -3.79
CA TRP A 523 8.51 3.78 -3.40
C TRP A 523 7.83 4.60 -4.49
N ARG A 524 6.65 5.16 -4.18
CA ARG A 524 5.81 5.88 -5.14
C ARG A 524 6.49 7.12 -5.71
N ASN A 525 6.18 7.41 -6.97
CA ASN A 525 6.63 8.63 -7.64
C ASN A 525 6.03 9.88 -6.97
N TRP A 526 6.85 10.63 -6.23
CA TRP A 526 6.45 11.93 -5.69
C TRP A 526 6.66 13.02 -6.74
N PRO A 527 5.60 13.76 -7.13
CA PRO A 527 5.65 14.58 -8.34
C PRO A 527 6.42 15.90 -8.18
N GLN A 528 6.62 16.41 -6.96
CA GLN A 528 7.40 17.64 -6.76
C GLN A 528 8.90 17.36 -6.69
N GLN A 529 9.69 18.16 -7.43
CA GLN A 529 11.15 18.12 -7.44
C GLN A 529 11.79 19.22 -6.56
N ASP A 530 11.00 20.22 -6.18
CA ASP A 530 11.34 21.29 -5.24
C ASP A 530 10.06 21.93 -4.68
N GLY A 531 10.21 22.86 -3.73
CA GLY A 531 9.07 23.56 -3.11
C GLY A 531 8.55 24.79 -3.88
N SER A 532 9.05 25.09 -5.08
CA SER A 532 8.74 26.36 -5.79
C SER A 532 7.28 26.49 -6.22
N ARG A 533 6.58 25.36 -6.40
CA ARG A 533 5.18 25.30 -6.85
C ARG A 533 4.19 25.07 -5.71
N LEU A 534 4.64 24.88 -4.47
CA LEU A 534 3.78 24.47 -3.37
C LEU A 534 2.60 25.43 -3.14
N GLU A 535 2.87 26.74 -3.12
CA GLU A 535 1.83 27.75 -2.89
C GLU A 535 0.86 27.87 -4.08
N GLU A 536 1.34 27.66 -5.32
CA GLU A 536 0.48 27.60 -6.52
C GLU A 536 -0.47 26.41 -6.44
N LEU A 537 0.04 25.23 -6.08
CA LEU A 537 -0.73 23.99 -5.98
C LEU A 537 -1.79 24.07 -4.87
N ARG A 538 -1.42 24.59 -3.70
CA ARG A 538 -2.36 24.82 -2.59
C ARG A 538 -3.46 25.82 -2.93
N ALA A 539 -3.20 26.74 -3.85
CA ALA A 539 -4.15 27.75 -4.30
C ALA A 539 -4.96 27.31 -5.53
N ALA A 540 -4.76 26.10 -6.04
CA ALA A 540 -5.45 25.61 -7.23
C ALA A 540 -6.98 25.63 -7.02
N PRO A 541 -7.76 26.13 -8.00
CA PRO A 541 -9.20 26.22 -7.86
C PRO A 541 -9.84 24.83 -7.87
N VAL A 542 -10.78 24.60 -6.95
CA VAL A 542 -11.57 23.36 -6.94
C VAL A 542 -12.55 23.38 -8.12
N PRO A 543 -12.64 22.29 -8.91
CA PRO A 543 -13.61 22.18 -9.99
C PRO A 543 -15.06 22.43 -9.55
N THR A 544 -15.85 23.05 -10.42
CA THR A 544 -17.16 23.64 -10.05
C THR A 544 -18.28 22.61 -9.81
N GLY A 545 -18.14 21.39 -10.32
CA GLY A 545 -19.19 20.39 -10.37
C GLY A 545 -20.25 20.64 -11.46
N GLU A 546 -20.11 21.68 -12.28
CA GLU A 546 -21.10 22.07 -13.27
C GLU A 546 -20.92 21.34 -14.62
N ARG A 547 -22.03 21.08 -15.30
CA ARG A 547 -22.00 20.50 -16.65
C ARG A 547 -21.57 21.54 -17.68
N LEU A 548 -20.81 21.09 -18.67
CA LEU A 548 -20.42 21.89 -19.82
C LEU A 548 -21.55 21.98 -20.84
N GLN A 549 -21.60 23.10 -21.56
CA GLN A 549 -22.51 23.29 -22.68
C GLN A 549 -21.94 22.60 -23.92
N VAL A 550 -22.70 21.66 -24.48
CA VAL A 550 -22.35 20.95 -25.71
C VAL A 550 -23.57 20.99 -26.64
N GLU A 551 -23.37 21.36 -27.90
CA GLU A 551 -24.43 21.35 -28.90
C GLU A 551 -24.73 19.90 -29.32
N GLY A 552 -25.80 19.34 -28.76
CA GLY A 552 -26.23 17.98 -29.04
C GLY A 552 -26.56 17.74 -30.52
N GLU A 553 -26.41 16.49 -30.95
CA GLU A 553 -26.83 16.01 -32.27
C GLU A 553 -27.87 14.89 -32.07
N GLU A 554 -28.87 14.79 -32.96
CA GLU A 554 -29.87 13.73 -32.89
C GLU A 554 -29.21 12.36 -33.11
N ALA A 555 -29.32 11.49 -32.10
CA ALA A 555 -28.75 10.14 -32.13
C ALA A 555 -29.71 9.14 -32.81
N PRO A 556 -29.20 8.03 -33.36
CA PRO A 556 -30.02 6.90 -33.75
C PRO A 556 -30.91 6.41 -32.60
N ALA A 557 -32.16 6.05 -32.91
CA ALA A 557 -33.09 5.49 -31.92
C ALA A 557 -32.71 4.05 -31.59
N VAL A 558 -32.08 3.84 -30.44
CA VAL A 558 -31.66 2.53 -29.92
C VAL A 558 -32.10 2.36 -28.47
N GLU A 559 -32.32 1.11 -28.07
CA GLU A 559 -32.66 0.73 -26.69
C GLU A 559 -31.73 -0.38 -26.19
N PHE A 560 -31.48 -0.41 -24.89
CA PHE A 560 -30.70 -1.45 -24.22
C PHE A 560 -31.48 -2.06 -23.04
N ALA A 561 -31.07 -3.26 -22.63
CA ALA A 561 -31.68 -3.95 -21.49
C ALA A 561 -31.03 -3.51 -20.16
N GLY A 562 -31.51 -2.43 -19.56
CA GLY A 562 -31.08 -1.98 -18.24
C GLY A 562 -31.64 -2.84 -17.09
N LEU A 563 -31.18 -2.58 -15.87
CA LEU A 563 -31.67 -3.15 -14.63
C LEU A 563 -32.18 -2.02 -13.74
N ARG A 564 -33.45 -2.11 -13.29
CA ARG A 564 -33.96 -1.14 -12.32
C ARG A 564 -33.51 -1.53 -10.91
N GLY A 565 -32.61 -0.73 -10.34
CA GLY A 565 -32.18 -0.82 -8.95
C GLY A 565 -32.83 0.24 -8.06
N GLY A 566 -32.46 0.23 -6.78
CA GLY A 566 -32.94 1.22 -5.80
C GLY A 566 -32.49 2.65 -6.07
N ARG A 567 -31.47 2.85 -6.91
CA ARG A 567 -30.90 4.16 -7.28
C ARG A 567 -31.20 4.59 -8.72
N GLY A 568 -32.06 3.85 -9.43
CA GLY A 568 -32.40 4.12 -10.83
C GLY A 568 -32.07 2.96 -11.75
N LEU A 569 -32.13 3.25 -13.05
CA LEU A 569 -31.83 2.30 -14.12
C LEU A 569 -30.32 2.28 -14.37
N VAL A 570 -29.71 1.09 -14.37
CA VAL A 570 -28.27 0.89 -14.51
C VAL A 570 -27.97 -0.26 -15.49
N SER A 571 -26.78 -0.29 -16.05
CA SER A 571 -26.33 -1.33 -16.98
C SER A 571 -25.89 -2.62 -16.30
N ASP A 572 -25.53 -2.61 -15.01
CA ASP A 572 -25.12 -3.81 -14.27
C ASP A 572 -25.33 -3.63 -12.76
N GLN A 573 -25.25 -4.72 -11.99
CA GLN A 573 -25.25 -4.70 -10.53
C GLN A 573 -24.18 -5.63 -9.95
N VAL A 574 -23.32 -5.10 -9.10
CA VAL A 574 -22.21 -5.82 -8.48
C VAL A 574 -22.27 -5.77 -6.95
N GLY A 575 -21.70 -6.78 -6.32
CA GLY A 575 -21.27 -6.72 -4.91
C GLY A 575 -19.85 -6.16 -4.82
N LEU A 576 -19.58 -5.30 -3.85
CA LEU A 576 -18.27 -4.65 -3.69
C LEU A 576 -17.64 -5.00 -2.34
N VAL A 577 -16.41 -5.51 -2.36
CA VAL A 577 -15.54 -5.57 -1.18
C VAL A 577 -14.48 -4.48 -1.34
N LEU A 578 -14.63 -3.37 -0.62
CA LEU A 578 -13.76 -2.22 -0.74
C LEU A 578 -12.73 -2.23 0.41
N PRO A 579 -11.47 -2.59 0.16
CA PRO A 579 -10.43 -2.48 1.18
C PRO A 579 -10.19 -1.01 1.53
N THR A 580 -9.89 -0.68 2.79
CA THR A 580 -9.45 0.67 3.20
C THR A 580 -7.94 0.84 3.20
N SER A 581 -7.19 -0.23 2.95
CA SER A 581 -5.73 -0.18 2.88
C SER A 581 -5.17 -1.25 1.95
N LEU A 582 -3.92 -1.05 1.51
CA LEU A 582 -3.21 -2.05 0.72
C LEU A 582 -3.19 -3.41 1.43
N CYS A 583 -2.88 -3.43 2.73
CA CYS A 583 -2.78 -4.66 3.53
C CYS A 583 -4.05 -5.52 3.50
N SER A 584 -5.25 -4.92 3.47
CA SER A 584 -6.53 -5.65 3.34
C SER A 584 -6.92 -5.97 1.89
N GLY A 585 -6.21 -5.43 0.90
CA GLY A 585 -6.56 -5.54 -0.51
C GLY A 585 -6.59 -6.96 -1.06
N GLN A 586 -5.56 -7.77 -0.81
CA GLN A 586 -5.56 -9.15 -1.33
C GLN A 586 -6.56 -10.03 -0.58
N ILE A 587 -6.82 -9.77 0.70
CA ILE A 587 -7.90 -10.45 1.42
C ILE A 587 -9.25 -10.14 0.78
N ALA A 588 -9.49 -8.86 0.42
CA ALA A 588 -10.69 -8.47 -0.31
C ALA A 588 -10.82 -9.21 -1.65
N GLN A 589 -9.71 -9.38 -2.38
CA GLN A 589 -9.69 -10.19 -3.61
C GLN A 589 -10.00 -11.66 -3.35
N MET A 590 -9.43 -12.27 -2.29
CA MET A 590 -9.72 -13.66 -1.91
C MET A 590 -11.21 -13.85 -1.59
N ILE A 591 -11.81 -12.92 -0.83
CA ILE A 591 -13.24 -12.95 -0.49
C ILE A 591 -14.10 -12.79 -1.76
N ALA A 592 -13.80 -11.80 -2.61
CA ALA A 592 -14.54 -11.59 -3.85
C ALA A 592 -14.43 -12.79 -4.80
N ALA A 593 -13.25 -13.40 -4.92
CA ALA A 593 -13.03 -14.60 -5.72
C ALA A 593 -13.85 -15.79 -5.19
N ARG A 594 -13.88 -15.99 -3.87
CA ARG A 594 -14.71 -17.03 -3.22
C ARG A 594 -16.20 -16.83 -3.51
N LEU A 595 -16.73 -15.62 -3.28
CA LEU A 595 -18.13 -15.29 -3.55
C LEU A 595 -18.51 -15.52 -5.03
N ASN A 596 -17.62 -15.19 -5.95
CA ASN A 596 -17.83 -15.43 -7.38
C ASN A 596 -17.81 -16.91 -7.75
N ALA A 597 -16.88 -17.69 -7.19
CA ALA A 597 -16.78 -19.13 -7.42
C ALA A 597 -18.02 -19.89 -6.93
N GLU A 598 -18.60 -19.44 -5.81
CA GLU A 598 -19.84 -19.98 -5.24
C GLU A 598 -21.11 -19.49 -5.99
N GLY A 599 -20.98 -18.54 -6.93
CA GLY A 599 -22.10 -17.97 -7.68
C GLY A 599 -23.07 -17.15 -6.82
N PHE A 600 -22.56 -16.58 -5.72
CA PHE A 600 -23.35 -15.93 -4.69
C PHE A 600 -24.18 -14.75 -5.24
N GLY A 601 -25.44 -14.60 -4.82
CA GLY A 601 -26.29 -13.46 -5.16
C GLY A 601 -26.77 -13.36 -6.62
N ARG A 602 -26.45 -14.33 -7.49
CA ARG A 602 -26.90 -14.33 -8.89
C ARG A 602 -28.42 -14.33 -9.02
N GLU A 603 -29.12 -15.04 -8.13
CA GLU A 603 -30.58 -15.05 -8.03
C GLU A 603 -31.18 -13.70 -7.62
N LYS A 604 -30.37 -12.81 -7.03
CA LYS A 604 -30.73 -11.43 -6.69
C LYS A 604 -30.34 -10.42 -7.76
N GLY A 605 -29.74 -10.87 -8.86
CA GLY A 605 -29.29 -10.01 -9.96
C GLY A 605 -27.90 -9.41 -9.77
N ILE A 606 -27.09 -9.92 -8.83
CA ILE A 606 -25.66 -9.59 -8.75
C ILE A 606 -24.92 -10.34 -9.85
N SER A 607 -24.26 -9.62 -10.75
CA SER A 607 -23.49 -10.22 -11.85
C SER A 607 -22.18 -10.83 -11.35
N ARG A 608 -21.51 -10.13 -10.43
CA ARG A 608 -20.23 -10.52 -9.82
C ARG A 608 -19.94 -9.72 -8.54
N PHE A 609 -18.97 -10.22 -7.78
CA PHE A 609 -18.29 -9.51 -6.71
C PHE A 609 -16.96 -8.95 -7.21
N VAL A 610 -16.63 -7.72 -6.80
CA VAL A 610 -15.36 -7.08 -7.15
C VAL A 610 -14.66 -6.58 -5.90
N ALA A 611 -13.33 -6.63 -5.92
CA ALA A 611 -12.47 -5.97 -4.95
C ALA A 611 -11.67 -4.86 -5.64
N LEU A 612 -11.65 -3.67 -5.05
CA LEU A 612 -10.94 -2.51 -5.59
C LEU A 612 -9.66 -2.26 -4.78
N VAL A 613 -8.61 -3.00 -5.11
CA VAL A 613 -7.33 -2.95 -4.40
C VAL A 613 -6.53 -1.72 -4.81
N HIS A 614 -6.03 -0.97 -3.83
CA HIS A 614 -5.24 0.24 -4.03
C HIS A 614 -4.12 0.35 -2.99
N THR A 615 -3.20 1.29 -3.19
CA THR A 615 -2.06 1.50 -2.26
C THR A 615 -2.33 2.51 -1.14
N GLU A 616 -3.48 3.18 -1.19
CA GLU A 616 -3.80 4.27 -0.25
C GLU A 616 -4.35 3.77 1.08
N GLY A 617 -4.52 4.71 2.02
CA GLY A 617 -5.10 4.49 3.34
C GLY A 617 -4.07 4.27 4.45
N CYS A 618 -2.89 3.72 4.12
CA CYS A 618 -1.78 3.53 5.06
C CYS A 618 -0.52 4.27 4.59
N GLY A 619 0.17 4.93 5.53
CA GLY A 619 1.46 5.58 5.29
C GLY A 619 1.44 6.63 4.18
N VAL A 620 0.32 7.35 4.04
CA VAL A 620 0.16 8.47 3.11
C VAL A 620 -0.08 9.72 3.93
N ALA A 621 0.62 10.79 3.60
CA ALA A 621 0.48 12.08 4.24
C ALA A 621 -0.03 13.14 3.27
N GLY A 622 -0.76 14.10 3.84
CA GLY A 622 -1.34 15.24 3.14
C GLY A 622 -2.86 15.27 3.23
N ALA A 623 -3.39 16.37 3.76
CA ALA A 623 -4.84 16.59 3.87
C ALA A 623 -5.55 16.52 2.50
N GLU A 624 -4.89 17.00 1.45
CA GLU A 624 -5.44 16.93 0.08
C GLU A 624 -5.50 15.49 -0.44
N ALA A 625 -4.44 14.70 -0.23
CA ALA A 625 -4.39 13.30 -0.62
C ALA A 625 -5.44 12.47 0.14
N GLU A 626 -5.62 12.72 1.44
CA GLU A 626 -6.67 12.11 2.25
C GLU A 626 -8.07 12.49 1.78
N ALA A 627 -8.31 13.78 1.50
CA ALA A 627 -9.60 14.24 0.99
C ALA A 627 -9.92 13.64 -0.39
N LEU A 628 -8.92 13.52 -1.27
CA LEU A 628 -9.05 12.88 -2.58
C LEU A 628 -9.37 11.38 -2.42
N TYR A 629 -8.64 10.69 -1.54
CA TYR A 629 -8.87 9.29 -1.20
C TYR A 629 -10.29 9.07 -0.67
N ALA A 630 -10.70 9.79 0.38
CA ALA A 630 -12.02 9.67 0.97
C ALA A 630 -13.12 9.99 -0.06
N ARG A 631 -12.96 11.06 -0.85
CA ARG A 631 -13.87 11.38 -1.95
C ARG A 631 -14.04 10.21 -2.92
N SER A 632 -12.95 9.61 -3.38
CA SER A 632 -12.96 8.49 -4.32
C SER A 632 -13.61 7.24 -3.71
N MET A 633 -13.26 6.88 -2.48
CA MET A 633 -13.84 5.76 -1.75
C MET A 633 -15.36 5.88 -1.64
N LEU A 634 -15.86 7.04 -1.20
CA LEU A 634 -17.30 7.28 -1.05
C LEU A 634 -18.03 7.24 -2.39
N SER A 635 -17.41 7.77 -3.46
CA SER A 635 -17.98 7.69 -4.81
C SER A 635 -18.08 6.25 -5.31
N TYR A 636 -17.11 5.38 -5.00
CA TYR A 636 -17.20 3.95 -5.31
C TYR A 636 -18.24 3.20 -4.47
N LEU A 637 -18.34 3.49 -3.17
CA LEU A 637 -19.39 2.92 -2.30
C LEU A 637 -20.81 3.30 -2.79
N THR A 638 -20.94 4.49 -3.36
CA THR A 638 -22.21 5.02 -3.87
C THR A 638 -22.40 4.83 -5.38
N HIS A 639 -21.46 4.18 -6.06
CA HIS A 639 -21.46 4.00 -7.50
C HIS A 639 -22.77 3.35 -7.99
N PRO A 640 -23.35 3.78 -9.14
CA PRO A 640 -24.61 3.23 -9.64
C PRO A 640 -24.61 1.70 -9.80
N LEU A 641 -23.49 1.14 -10.27
CA LEU A 641 -23.32 -0.31 -10.41
C LEU A 641 -23.23 -1.08 -9.08
N VAL A 642 -22.94 -0.41 -7.96
CA VAL A 642 -22.74 -1.07 -6.67
C VAL A 642 -24.08 -1.24 -5.96
N ARG A 643 -24.51 -2.51 -5.82
CA ARG A 643 -25.79 -2.87 -5.20
C ARG A 643 -25.66 -3.01 -3.68
N CYS A 644 -24.56 -3.59 -3.23
CA CYS A 644 -24.21 -3.74 -1.82
C CYS A 644 -22.69 -3.71 -1.69
N ALA A 645 -22.19 -3.13 -0.60
CA ALA A 645 -20.75 -2.98 -0.38
C ALA A 645 -20.38 -3.22 1.07
N VAL A 646 -19.18 -3.79 1.26
CA VAL A 646 -18.52 -3.97 2.54
C VAL A 646 -17.20 -3.24 2.50
N LEU A 647 -16.91 -2.45 3.54
CA LEU A 647 -15.57 -1.95 3.79
C LEU A 647 -14.80 -2.98 4.60
N LEU A 648 -13.61 -3.33 4.13
CA LEU A 648 -12.69 -4.24 4.80
C LEU A 648 -11.44 -3.47 5.22
N GLU A 649 -11.36 -3.15 6.50
CA GLU A 649 -10.15 -2.58 7.07
C GLU A 649 -9.14 -3.64 7.46
N HIS A 650 -7.89 -3.21 7.54
CA HIS A 650 -6.88 -3.98 8.21
C HIS A 650 -6.95 -3.77 9.73
N GLY A 651 -6.98 -2.50 10.17
CA GLY A 651 -7.18 -2.01 11.53
C GLY A 651 -6.13 -1.01 12.01
N CYS A 652 -4.97 -0.88 11.35
CA CYS A 652 -3.85 0.01 11.74
C CYS A 652 -3.65 1.22 10.81
N GLU A 653 -4.37 1.26 9.70
CA GLU A 653 -4.34 2.37 8.75
C GLU A 653 -4.86 3.67 9.37
N LYS A 654 -4.50 4.78 8.73
CA LYS A 654 -4.95 6.12 9.13
C LYS A 654 -6.46 6.31 8.90
N THR A 655 -6.97 5.70 7.84
CA THR A 655 -8.35 5.86 7.34
C THR A 655 -9.21 4.61 7.63
N HIS A 656 -9.20 4.17 8.89
CA HIS A 656 -9.96 3.02 9.36
C HIS A 656 -11.49 3.20 9.25
N ASN A 657 -12.27 2.16 9.54
CA ASN A 657 -13.72 2.12 9.40
C ASN A 657 -14.43 3.30 10.09
N ASP A 658 -14.03 3.68 11.31
CA ASP A 658 -14.65 4.85 11.97
C ASP A 658 -14.41 6.18 11.24
N TYR A 659 -13.23 6.35 10.62
CA TYR A 659 -12.96 7.52 9.76
C TYR A 659 -13.93 7.53 8.58
N MET A 660 -14.11 6.39 7.92
CA MET A 660 -15.05 6.26 6.80
C MET A 660 -16.52 6.44 7.23
N ARG A 661 -16.89 6.03 8.44
CA ARG A 661 -18.24 6.30 9.00
C ARG A 661 -18.47 7.79 9.19
N ASN A 662 -17.48 8.53 9.68
CA ASN A 662 -17.58 9.98 9.85
C ASN A 662 -17.71 10.68 8.48
N GLU A 663 -16.88 10.31 7.50
CA GLU A 663 -16.97 10.83 6.12
C GLU A 663 -18.34 10.56 5.48
N LEU A 664 -18.92 9.38 5.71
CA LEU A 664 -20.28 9.05 5.25
C LEU A 664 -21.33 9.95 5.92
N ALA A 665 -21.24 10.12 7.25
CA ALA A 665 -22.17 10.94 8.02
C ALA A 665 -22.14 12.42 7.60
N GLU A 666 -20.95 12.97 7.35
CA GLU A 666 -20.77 14.34 6.85
C GLU A 666 -21.43 14.56 5.48
N ARG A 667 -21.54 13.51 4.67
CA ARG A 667 -22.25 13.53 3.37
C ARG A 667 -23.71 13.08 3.44
N GLY A 668 -24.25 12.87 4.65
CA GLY A 668 -25.64 12.47 4.87
C GLY A 668 -25.95 11.02 4.49
N LEU A 669 -24.93 10.17 4.36
CA LEU A 669 -25.05 8.74 4.05
C LEU A 669 -25.13 7.93 5.35
N GLN A 670 -25.97 6.90 5.38
CA GLN A 670 -26.15 6.05 6.56
C GLN A 670 -25.13 4.92 6.55
N ALA A 671 -24.33 4.81 7.62
CA ALA A 671 -23.30 3.77 7.72
C ALA A 671 -23.89 2.34 7.71
N ASP A 672 -25.12 2.16 8.18
CA ASP A 672 -25.81 0.87 8.24
C ASP A 672 -26.24 0.34 6.85
N ASP A 673 -26.11 1.14 5.80
CA ASP A 673 -26.29 0.67 4.42
C ASP A 673 -25.13 -0.20 3.92
N PHE A 674 -24.01 -0.19 4.64
CA PHE A 674 -22.76 -0.86 4.29
C PHE A 674 -22.35 -1.89 5.34
N GLY A 675 -21.56 -2.88 4.92
CA GLY A 675 -20.93 -3.83 5.84
C GLY A 675 -19.56 -3.35 6.27
N TRP A 676 -19.12 -3.83 7.43
CA TRP A 676 -17.91 -3.37 8.09
C TRP A 676 -17.18 -4.56 8.71
N ALA A 677 -15.97 -4.83 8.25
CA ALA A 677 -15.12 -5.89 8.75
C ALA A 677 -13.70 -5.37 8.97
N SER A 678 -12.96 -6.03 9.87
CA SER A 678 -11.61 -5.66 10.30
C SER A 678 -10.78 -6.90 10.53
N VAL A 679 -9.68 -7.04 9.79
CA VAL A 679 -8.79 -8.21 9.94
C VAL A 679 -8.23 -8.30 11.35
N GLN A 680 -7.76 -7.18 11.90
CA GLN A 680 -7.08 -7.14 13.21
C GLN A 680 -8.05 -7.18 14.40
N LEU A 681 -9.31 -6.75 14.23
CA LEU A 681 -10.30 -6.74 15.31
C LEU A 681 -11.21 -7.97 15.28
N ASP A 682 -11.48 -8.56 14.11
CA ASP A 682 -12.37 -9.71 13.97
C ASP A 682 -11.64 -11.07 14.13
N GLY A 683 -10.34 -11.04 14.41
CA GLY A 683 -9.56 -12.23 14.77
C GLY A 683 -8.91 -12.95 13.60
N GLY A 684 -8.44 -12.18 12.61
CA GLY A 684 -7.60 -12.68 11.53
C GLY A 684 -8.29 -12.75 10.17
N ILE A 685 -7.57 -13.25 9.17
CA ILE A 685 -8.00 -13.30 7.77
C ILE A 685 -9.30 -14.10 7.62
N ASP A 686 -9.33 -15.33 8.15
CA ASP A 686 -10.45 -16.25 7.96
C ASP A 686 -11.73 -15.72 8.62
N LYS A 687 -11.67 -15.27 9.88
CA LYS A 687 -12.83 -14.76 10.61
C LYS A 687 -13.38 -13.46 10.02
N ALA A 688 -12.51 -12.56 9.56
CA ALA A 688 -12.94 -11.39 8.83
C ALA A 688 -13.65 -11.79 7.53
N GLY A 689 -13.10 -12.77 6.79
CA GLY A 689 -13.74 -13.32 5.59
C GLY A 689 -15.13 -13.91 5.86
N GLU A 690 -15.29 -14.72 6.90
CA GLU A 690 -16.58 -15.27 7.33
C GLU A 690 -17.59 -14.16 7.64
N LYS A 691 -17.20 -13.14 8.41
CA LYS A 691 -18.05 -11.98 8.73
C LYS A 691 -18.51 -11.22 7.48
N VAL A 692 -17.64 -11.06 6.47
CA VAL A 692 -18.00 -10.41 5.21
C VAL A 692 -19.04 -11.25 4.45
N VAL A 693 -18.85 -12.57 4.37
CA VAL A 693 -19.79 -13.49 3.72
C VAL A 693 -21.15 -13.45 4.40
N ASP A 694 -21.18 -13.58 5.73
CA ASP A 694 -22.42 -13.52 6.53
C ASP A 694 -23.19 -12.22 6.32
N TRP A 695 -22.47 -11.09 6.23
CA TRP A 695 -23.10 -9.80 5.98
C TRP A 695 -23.77 -9.76 4.59
N PHE A 696 -23.08 -10.23 3.55
CA PHE A 696 -23.68 -10.28 2.21
C PHE A 696 -24.88 -11.22 2.16
N GLU A 697 -24.84 -12.37 2.84
CA GLU A 697 -25.97 -13.28 2.93
C GLU A 697 -27.21 -12.58 3.50
N HIS A 698 -27.03 -11.91 4.65
CA HIS A 698 -28.12 -11.18 5.30
C HIS A 698 -28.64 -10.02 4.43
N ARG A 699 -27.74 -9.24 3.82
CA ARG A 699 -28.12 -8.08 3.00
C ARG A 699 -28.85 -8.51 1.73
N LEU A 700 -28.39 -9.56 1.06
CA LEU A 700 -29.03 -10.05 -0.17
C LEU A 700 -30.38 -10.71 0.10
N ALA A 701 -30.57 -11.34 1.27
CA ALA A 701 -31.87 -11.85 1.68
C ALA A 701 -32.93 -10.73 1.77
N ALA A 702 -32.53 -9.53 2.20
CA ALA A 702 -33.40 -8.36 2.36
C ALA A 702 -33.69 -7.58 1.06
N ILE A 703 -32.97 -7.87 -0.03
CA ILE A 703 -33.06 -7.12 -1.29
C ILE A 703 -33.92 -7.87 -2.31
N GLU A 704 -34.81 -7.12 -2.98
CA GLU A 704 -35.58 -7.61 -4.12
C GLU A 704 -34.70 -7.75 -5.38
N PRO A 705 -34.92 -8.81 -6.20
CA PRO A 705 -34.19 -8.99 -7.45
C PRO A 705 -34.35 -7.80 -8.41
N ALA A 706 -33.27 -7.43 -9.08
CA ALA A 706 -33.32 -6.41 -10.13
C ALA A 706 -34.07 -6.95 -11.36
N LEU A 707 -35.05 -6.18 -11.86
CA LEU A 707 -35.81 -6.56 -13.04
C LEU A 707 -35.21 -5.89 -14.31
N PRO A 708 -35.06 -6.65 -15.41
CA PRO A 708 -34.70 -6.08 -16.70
C PRO A 708 -35.75 -5.07 -17.17
N GLU A 709 -35.31 -3.96 -17.72
CA GLU A 709 -36.17 -2.93 -18.30
C GLU A 709 -35.54 -2.32 -19.56
N SER A 710 -36.36 -2.04 -20.57
CA SER A 710 -35.89 -1.35 -21.77
C SER A 710 -35.55 0.11 -21.46
N ALA A 711 -34.37 0.53 -21.89
CA ALA A 711 -33.78 1.82 -21.58
C ALA A 711 -33.31 2.51 -22.86
N GLY A 712 -33.58 3.81 -22.99
CA GLY A 712 -32.99 4.63 -24.05
C GLY A 712 -31.61 5.18 -23.66
N LEU A 713 -30.93 5.83 -24.60
CA LEU A 713 -29.57 6.38 -24.42
C LEU A 713 -29.45 7.36 -23.25
N GLN A 714 -30.52 8.05 -22.86
CA GLN A 714 -30.54 8.97 -21.71
C GLN A 714 -30.13 8.32 -20.38
N ALA A 715 -30.20 6.99 -20.28
CA ALA A 715 -29.80 6.24 -19.10
C ALA A 715 -28.31 5.88 -19.08
N LEU A 716 -27.57 6.10 -20.18
CA LEU A 716 -26.15 5.76 -20.25
C LEU A 716 -25.28 6.80 -19.53
N ARG A 717 -24.18 6.31 -18.96
CA ARG A 717 -23.15 7.09 -18.30
C ARG A 717 -21.79 6.60 -18.80
N VAL A 718 -21.15 7.37 -19.67
CA VAL A 718 -20.00 6.90 -20.46
C VAL A 718 -18.78 7.77 -20.22
N GLY A 719 -17.65 7.14 -19.86
CA GLY A 719 -16.33 7.77 -19.91
C GLY A 719 -15.75 7.63 -21.33
N LEU A 720 -15.21 8.72 -21.89
CA LEU A 720 -14.53 8.67 -23.20
C LEU A 720 -13.09 9.15 -23.05
N LEU A 721 -12.14 8.37 -23.56
CA LEU A 721 -10.72 8.73 -23.56
C LEU A 721 -9.95 8.11 -24.72
N ALA A 722 -8.72 8.58 -24.91
CA ALA A 722 -7.78 8.03 -25.89
C ALA A 722 -6.42 7.82 -25.21
N ALA A 723 -5.86 6.62 -25.38
CA ALA A 723 -4.52 6.25 -24.95
C ALA A 723 -3.58 6.26 -26.16
N GLY A 724 -2.53 7.06 -26.11
CA GLY A 724 -1.59 7.21 -27.22
C GLY A 724 -2.13 8.10 -28.36
N PRO A 725 -1.55 8.00 -29.57
CA PRO A 725 -1.94 8.81 -30.72
C PRO A 725 -3.42 8.66 -31.11
N LEU A 726 -4.02 9.76 -31.54
CA LEU A 726 -5.41 9.82 -31.97
C LEU A 726 -5.52 10.48 -33.34
N SER A 727 -5.96 9.73 -34.36
CA SER A 727 -6.21 10.27 -35.69
C SER A 727 -7.37 11.27 -35.73
N LYS A 728 -7.41 12.13 -36.75
CA LYS A 728 -8.50 13.11 -36.94
C LYS A 728 -9.86 12.43 -37.11
N ASP A 729 -9.90 11.31 -37.82
CA ASP A 729 -11.14 10.58 -38.07
C ASP A 729 -11.67 9.93 -36.80
N ALA A 730 -10.80 9.29 -36.01
CA ALA A 730 -11.17 8.76 -34.70
C ALA A 730 -11.64 9.87 -33.74
N ALA A 731 -10.95 11.02 -33.73
CA ALA A 731 -11.36 12.17 -32.92
C ALA A 731 -12.73 12.74 -33.36
N ALA A 732 -13.00 12.82 -34.66
CA ALA A 732 -14.28 13.28 -35.19
C ALA A 732 -15.43 12.32 -34.84
N VAL A 733 -15.18 11.02 -34.89
CA VAL A 733 -16.15 9.98 -34.53
C VAL A 733 -16.46 10.02 -33.03
N LEU A 734 -15.45 10.12 -32.16
CA LEU A 734 -15.66 10.28 -30.72
C LEU A 734 -16.40 11.59 -30.40
N ALA A 735 -16.11 12.68 -31.11
CA ALA A 735 -16.85 13.94 -30.96
C ALA A 735 -18.33 13.81 -31.33
N ARG A 736 -18.63 13.11 -32.42
CA ARG A 736 -20.01 12.82 -32.84
C ARG A 736 -20.73 11.97 -31.79
N LEU A 737 -20.08 10.93 -31.30
CA LEU A 737 -20.63 10.07 -30.24
C LEU A 737 -20.93 10.87 -28.97
N THR A 738 -20.03 11.77 -28.55
CA THR A 738 -20.27 12.70 -27.43
C THR A 738 -21.54 13.54 -27.65
N ARG A 739 -21.69 14.14 -28.84
CA ARG A 739 -22.84 15.00 -29.17
C ARG A 739 -24.15 14.21 -29.26
N TRP A 740 -24.13 12.97 -29.73
CA TRP A 740 -25.27 12.05 -29.72
C TRP A 740 -25.71 11.70 -28.30
N LEU A 741 -24.76 11.25 -27.46
CA LEU A 741 -25.04 10.86 -26.09
C LEU A 741 -25.58 12.06 -25.28
N VAL A 742 -24.92 13.21 -25.36
CA VAL A 742 -25.37 14.43 -24.66
C VAL A 742 -26.71 14.93 -25.21
N GLY A 743 -26.91 14.90 -26.54
CA GLY A 743 -28.17 15.27 -27.19
C GLY A 743 -29.34 14.37 -26.77
N ALA A 744 -29.08 13.09 -26.52
CA ALA A 744 -30.05 12.14 -25.97
C ALA A 744 -30.27 12.29 -24.46
N GLY A 745 -29.47 13.10 -23.76
CA GLY A 745 -29.59 13.32 -22.31
C GLY A 745 -28.77 12.37 -21.44
N ALA A 746 -27.76 11.70 -22.01
CA ALA A 746 -26.84 10.83 -21.27
C ALA A 746 -25.77 11.63 -20.49
N THR A 747 -25.01 10.93 -19.64
CA THR A 747 -23.77 11.48 -19.05
C THR A 747 -22.57 11.11 -19.89
N VAL A 748 -21.72 12.08 -20.22
CA VAL A 748 -20.39 11.87 -20.82
C VAL A 748 -19.33 12.53 -19.94
N VAL A 749 -18.27 11.80 -19.63
CA VAL A 749 -17.12 12.33 -18.88
C VAL A 749 -15.85 12.10 -19.69
N VAL A 750 -15.03 13.14 -19.83
CA VAL A 750 -13.71 13.06 -20.48
C VAL A 750 -12.60 13.49 -19.51
N PRO A 751 -11.44 12.83 -19.48
CA PRO A 751 -10.32 13.25 -18.64
C PRO A 751 -9.60 14.48 -19.22
N GLU A 752 -9.17 15.40 -18.36
CA GLU A 752 -8.48 16.65 -18.72
C GLU A 752 -7.17 16.40 -19.48
N GLY A 753 -6.31 15.53 -18.95
CA GLY A 753 -4.99 15.19 -19.50
C GLY A 753 -5.00 14.18 -20.66
N GLY A 754 -6.15 13.86 -21.24
CA GLY A 754 -6.27 12.85 -22.29
C GLY A 754 -5.98 13.38 -23.70
N ALA A 755 -5.48 12.50 -24.59
CA ALA A 755 -5.24 12.82 -26.01
C ALA A 755 -6.51 13.32 -26.75
N LEU A 756 -7.69 12.99 -26.23
CA LEU A 756 -8.98 13.45 -26.75
C LEU A 756 -9.13 14.98 -26.65
N LEU A 757 -8.84 15.59 -25.50
CA LEU A 757 -8.86 17.06 -25.33
C LEU A 757 -7.63 17.74 -25.94
N GLY A 758 -6.55 16.99 -26.16
CA GLY A 758 -5.42 17.41 -26.99
C GLY A 758 -5.80 17.61 -28.46
N SER A 759 -6.84 16.92 -28.95
CA SER A 759 -7.27 16.98 -30.36
C SER A 759 -8.06 18.25 -30.68
N ALA A 760 -7.56 19.06 -31.62
CA ALA A 760 -8.29 20.20 -32.16
C ALA A 760 -9.63 19.79 -32.78
N THR A 761 -9.65 18.66 -33.52
CA THR A 761 -10.87 18.14 -34.15
C THR A 761 -11.97 17.83 -33.15
N TYR A 762 -11.63 17.24 -32.00
CA TYR A 762 -12.60 16.96 -30.95
C TYR A 762 -13.09 18.25 -30.28
N LYS A 763 -12.18 19.16 -29.93
CA LYS A 763 -12.53 20.44 -29.29
C LYS A 763 -13.38 21.35 -30.17
N ASP A 764 -13.06 21.45 -31.46
CA ASP A 764 -13.83 22.25 -32.41
C ASP A 764 -15.28 21.75 -32.50
N ALA A 765 -15.47 20.44 -32.53
CA ALA A 765 -16.79 19.83 -32.65
C ALA A 765 -17.60 19.84 -31.35
N VAL A 766 -16.98 19.60 -30.19
CA VAL A 766 -17.70 19.44 -28.91
C VAL A 766 -17.77 20.73 -28.10
N PHE A 767 -16.70 21.54 -28.11
CA PHE A 767 -16.53 22.71 -27.25
C PHE A 767 -16.31 24.01 -28.04
N ALA A 768 -16.70 24.03 -29.32
CA ALA A 768 -16.55 25.19 -30.20
C ALA A 768 -15.11 25.75 -30.24
N GLY A 769 -14.12 24.86 -30.17
CA GLY A 769 -12.69 25.17 -30.24
C GLY A 769 -12.06 25.62 -28.92
N GLN A 770 -12.84 25.71 -27.84
CA GLN A 770 -12.34 26.05 -26.51
C GLN A 770 -11.71 24.82 -25.83
N THR A 771 -10.68 25.05 -25.03
CA THR A 771 -10.18 24.02 -24.08
C THR A 771 -10.91 24.23 -22.75
N PRO A 772 -11.88 23.37 -22.40
CA PRO A 772 -12.56 23.48 -21.12
C PRO A 772 -11.60 23.14 -19.97
N ALA A 773 -11.74 23.83 -18.83
CA ALA A 773 -11.12 23.42 -17.58
C ALA A 773 -11.87 22.22 -16.98
N ALA A 774 -11.22 21.47 -16.09
CA ALA A 774 -11.90 20.46 -15.28
C ALA A 774 -13.13 21.02 -14.55
N THR A 775 -14.25 20.31 -14.68
CA THR A 775 -15.49 20.60 -13.95
C THR A 775 -15.78 19.59 -12.85
N LEU A 776 -15.11 18.44 -12.85
CA LEU A 776 -15.15 17.46 -11.77
C LEU A 776 -13.76 17.31 -11.16
N ALA A 777 -13.68 17.39 -9.83
CA ALA A 777 -12.47 17.03 -9.10
C ALA A 777 -12.20 15.53 -9.24
N HIS A 778 -10.94 15.12 -9.16
CA HIS A 778 -10.61 13.70 -9.23
C HIS A 778 -11.34 12.92 -8.11
N GLY A 779 -12.03 11.83 -8.46
CA GLY A 779 -12.83 11.05 -7.48
C GLY A 779 -14.25 11.56 -7.23
N GLN A 780 -14.68 12.67 -7.84
CA GLN A 780 -16.01 13.25 -7.66
C GLN A 780 -17.07 12.57 -8.52
N ALA A 781 -18.16 12.10 -7.92
CA ALA A 781 -19.34 11.59 -8.63
C ALA A 781 -20.10 12.70 -9.38
N VAL A 782 -20.66 12.39 -10.55
CA VAL A 782 -21.53 13.34 -11.28
C VAL A 782 -22.88 13.51 -10.57
N SER A 783 -23.37 14.75 -10.55
CA SER A 783 -24.64 15.10 -9.90
C SER A 783 -25.86 15.01 -10.84
N ALA A 784 -25.66 15.14 -12.15
CA ALA A 784 -26.73 15.13 -13.15
C ALA A 784 -26.23 14.65 -14.52
N PRO A 785 -27.13 14.33 -15.47
CA PRO A 785 -26.76 14.08 -16.85
C PRO A 785 -26.19 15.32 -17.56
N GLY A 786 -25.24 15.10 -18.46
CA GLY A 786 -24.51 16.16 -19.17
C GLY A 786 -23.07 15.78 -19.51
N CYS A 787 -22.32 16.73 -20.07
CA CYS A 787 -20.91 16.58 -20.40
C CYS A 787 -20.03 17.20 -19.29
N TYR A 788 -18.99 16.48 -18.87
CA TYR A 788 -18.07 16.92 -17.82
C TYR A 788 -16.61 16.65 -18.20
N VAL A 789 -15.71 17.45 -17.65
CA VAL A 789 -14.25 17.23 -17.73
C VAL A 789 -13.75 16.85 -16.34
N LEU A 790 -13.09 15.70 -16.23
CA LEU A 790 -12.50 15.21 -15.00
C LEU A 790 -11.07 15.70 -14.86
N GLU A 791 -10.74 16.29 -13.72
CA GLU A 791 -9.38 16.61 -13.31
C GLU A 791 -8.50 15.35 -13.25
N THR A 792 -7.33 15.42 -13.88
CA THR A 792 -6.35 14.33 -13.90
C THR A 792 -4.99 14.83 -13.42
N PRO A 793 -4.69 14.73 -12.12
CA PRO A 793 -3.41 15.22 -11.55
C PRO A 793 -2.21 14.32 -11.90
N THR A 794 -2.39 13.39 -12.83
CA THR A 794 -1.49 12.29 -13.15
C THR A 794 -1.67 11.89 -14.61
N GLU A 795 -0.61 11.40 -15.23
CA GLU A 795 -0.65 10.80 -16.57
C GLU A 795 -0.79 9.27 -16.52
N HIS A 796 -0.86 8.70 -15.31
CA HIS A 796 -0.91 7.26 -15.13
C HIS A 796 -2.26 6.70 -15.57
N TRP A 797 -2.26 5.81 -16.56
CA TRP A 797 -3.46 5.20 -17.15
C TRP A 797 -4.46 4.68 -16.10
N THR A 798 -4.02 3.81 -15.21
CA THR A 798 -4.89 3.18 -14.19
C THR A 798 -5.48 4.21 -13.22
N GLU A 799 -4.75 5.27 -12.89
CA GLU A 799 -5.24 6.32 -11.99
C GLU A 799 -6.32 7.17 -12.69
N ILE A 800 -6.12 7.49 -13.98
CA ILE A 800 -7.12 8.20 -14.79
C ILE A 800 -8.41 7.39 -14.93
N VAL A 801 -8.31 6.10 -15.26
CA VAL A 801 -9.48 5.22 -15.40
C VAL A 801 -10.17 5.02 -14.06
N THR A 802 -9.41 4.93 -12.96
CA THR A 802 -9.95 4.89 -11.59
C THR A 802 -10.70 6.19 -11.25
N GLY A 803 -10.17 7.35 -11.62
CA GLY A 803 -10.86 8.64 -11.48
C GLY A 803 -12.16 8.69 -12.28
N LEU A 804 -12.14 8.23 -13.53
CA LEU A 804 -13.33 8.14 -14.38
C LEU A 804 -14.38 7.23 -13.74
N GLY A 805 -14.01 6.03 -13.30
CA GLY A 805 -14.94 5.12 -12.63
C GLY A 805 -15.58 5.75 -11.38
N ALA A 806 -14.81 6.50 -10.59
CA ALA A 806 -15.34 7.21 -9.42
C ALA A 806 -16.41 8.26 -9.79
N THR A 807 -16.45 8.75 -11.02
CA THR A 807 -17.50 9.70 -11.44
C THR A 807 -18.89 9.07 -11.52
N GLY A 808 -18.97 7.74 -11.47
CA GLY A 808 -20.23 7.00 -11.62
C GLY A 808 -20.56 6.64 -13.06
N VAL A 809 -19.60 6.73 -13.99
CA VAL A 809 -19.77 6.18 -15.34
C VAL A 809 -19.86 4.66 -15.26
N GLU A 810 -20.71 4.09 -16.10
CA GLU A 810 -20.99 2.66 -16.08
C GLU A 810 -20.20 1.89 -17.13
N MET A 811 -19.56 2.60 -18.05
CA MET A 811 -18.65 2.06 -19.05
C MET A 811 -17.69 3.13 -19.53
N ILE A 812 -16.52 2.70 -19.99
CA ILE A 812 -15.48 3.58 -20.51
C ILE A 812 -15.11 3.09 -21.91
N LEU A 813 -15.21 3.96 -22.92
CA LEU A 813 -14.74 3.68 -24.27
C LEU A 813 -13.38 4.35 -24.49
N ALA A 814 -12.36 3.53 -24.69
CA ALA A 814 -10.98 3.92 -24.90
C ALA A 814 -10.56 3.68 -26.35
N HIS A 815 -10.15 4.73 -27.04
CA HIS A 815 -9.37 4.57 -28.26
C HIS A 815 -7.91 4.22 -27.90
N THR A 816 -7.35 3.18 -28.51
CA THR A 816 -5.97 2.73 -28.28
C THR A 816 -5.12 3.02 -29.52
N GLY A 817 -4.11 3.87 -29.35
CA GLY A 817 -3.21 4.31 -30.42
C GLY A 817 -1.92 3.50 -30.56
N ASP A 818 -1.47 2.85 -29.48
CA ASP A 818 -0.18 2.14 -29.45
C ASP A 818 -0.35 0.64 -29.17
N HIS A 819 -1.00 0.28 -28.05
CA HIS A 819 -1.30 -1.08 -27.65
C HIS A 819 -2.54 -1.12 -26.74
N PRO A 820 -3.16 -2.28 -26.56
CA PRO A 820 -4.20 -2.48 -25.56
C PRO A 820 -3.71 -2.11 -24.15
N VAL A 821 -4.60 -1.52 -23.38
CA VAL A 821 -4.38 -0.98 -22.03
C VAL A 821 -5.15 -1.81 -21.00
N GLN A 822 -4.80 -1.65 -19.72
CA GLN A 822 -5.49 -2.35 -18.64
C GLN A 822 -6.94 -1.87 -18.52
N GLY A 823 -7.87 -2.80 -18.34
CA GLY A 823 -9.26 -2.48 -17.99
C GLY A 823 -9.41 -2.11 -16.51
N HIS A 824 -10.65 -1.90 -16.09
CA HIS A 824 -11.02 -1.59 -14.72
C HIS A 824 -11.91 -2.69 -14.12
N PRO A 825 -11.71 -3.10 -12.85
CA PRO A 825 -12.43 -4.24 -12.25
C PRO A 825 -13.95 -4.01 -12.08
N LEU A 826 -14.37 -2.80 -11.68
CA LEU A 826 -15.79 -2.43 -11.57
C LEU A 826 -16.40 -1.99 -12.91
N VAL A 827 -15.81 -1.00 -13.56
CA VAL A 827 -16.37 -0.36 -14.76
C VAL A 827 -15.80 -1.02 -16.03
N PRO A 828 -16.63 -1.59 -16.92
CA PRO A 828 -16.15 -2.15 -18.18
C PRO A 828 -15.42 -1.10 -19.04
N VAL A 829 -14.20 -1.43 -19.46
CA VAL A 829 -13.40 -0.62 -20.39
C VAL A 829 -13.41 -1.30 -21.76
N LEU A 830 -13.99 -0.64 -22.75
CA LEU A 830 -14.05 -1.06 -24.13
C LEU A 830 -12.91 -0.42 -24.91
N GLN A 831 -12.16 -1.21 -25.65
CA GLN A 831 -10.98 -0.81 -26.38
C GLN A 831 -11.21 -0.91 -27.87
N VAL A 832 -11.06 0.22 -28.54
CA VAL A 832 -11.19 0.32 -29.99
C VAL A 832 -9.97 0.96 -30.59
N SER A 833 -9.70 0.71 -31.87
CA SER A 833 -8.59 1.37 -32.56
C SER A 833 -8.90 1.59 -34.02
N ALA A 834 -8.54 2.76 -34.53
CA ALA A 834 -8.46 3.06 -35.97
C ALA A 834 -7.06 2.85 -36.54
N GLU A 835 -6.06 2.59 -35.69
CA GLU A 835 -4.66 2.51 -36.10
C GLU A 835 -4.34 1.11 -36.66
N SER A 836 -4.05 1.02 -37.96
CA SER A 836 -3.88 -0.26 -38.64
C SER A 836 -2.77 -1.13 -38.03
N ALA A 837 -1.71 -0.52 -37.49
CA ALA A 837 -0.64 -1.24 -36.81
C ALA A 837 -1.13 -1.94 -35.53
N VAL A 838 -1.99 -1.27 -34.75
CA VAL A 838 -2.61 -1.81 -33.53
C VAL A 838 -3.58 -2.92 -33.91
N GLN A 839 -4.45 -2.66 -34.89
CA GLN A 839 -5.44 -3.63 -35.36
C GLN A 839 -4.79 -4.94 -35.83
N VAL A 840 -3.68 -4.86 -36.58
CA VAL A 840 -2.99 -6.07 -37.07
C VAL A 840 -2.29 -6.82 -35.93
N ARG A 841 -1.69 -6.09 -34.99
CA ARG A 841 -0.87 -6.70 -33.92
C ARG A 841 -1.70 -7.24 -32.76
N TYR A 842 -2.81 -6.58 -32.44
CA TYR A 842 -3.60 -6.80 -31.23
C TYR A 842 -5.09 -7.06 -31.54
N ALA A 843 -5.42 -7.59 -32.72
CA ALA A 843 -6.80 -7.84 -33.14
C ALA A 843 -7.64 -8.59 -32.09
N GLU A 844 -7.04 -9.56 -31.39
CA GLU A 844 -7.70 -10.39 -30.38
C GLU A 844 -7.86 -9.70 -29.02
N ASP A 845 -7.23 -8.54 -28.83
CA ASP A 845 -7.24 -7.76 -27.58
C ASP A 845 -8.09 -6.48 -27.69
N LEU A 846 -8.63 -6.19 -28.88
CA LEU A 846 -9.55 -5.09 -29.14
C LEU A 846 -10.99 -5.58 -29.07
N ASP A 847 -11.87 -4.78 -28.49
CA ASP A 847 -13.31 -5.02 -28.52
C ASP A 847 -13.89 -4.74 -29.91
N PHE A 848 -13.32 -3.75 -30.61
CA PHE A 848 -13.71 -3.45 -31.98
C PHE A 848 -12.60 -2.77 -32.79
N ALA A 849 -12.36 -3.24 -34.02
CA ALA A 849 -11.44 -2.61 -34.97
C ALA A 849 -12.21 -1.67 -35.90
N LEU A 850 -11.86 -0.38 -35.89
CA LEU A 850 -12.50 0.62 -36.74
C LEU A 850 -11.92 0.54 -38.16
N VAL A 851 -12.61 -0.23 -39.02
CA VAL A 851 -12.20 -0.51 -40.40
C VAL A 851 -13.21 0.11 -41.37
N GLY A 852 -12.77 0.55 -42.54
CA GLY A 852 -13.65 1.12 -43.55
C GLY A 852 -13.89 2.64 -43.38
N PRO A 853 -15.01 3.17 -43.92
CA PRO A 853 -15.25 4.61 -43.92
C PRO A 853 -15.65 5.12 -42.52
N ALA A 854 -15.01 6.21 -42.08
CA ALA A 854 -15.21 6.80 -40.75
C ALA A 854 -16.66 7.19 -40.42
N ASP A 855 -17.49 7.48 -41.44
CA ASP A 855 -18.91 7.83 -41.25
C ASP A 855 -19.74 6.72 -40.61
N ALA A 856 -19.31 5.45 -40.74
CA ALA A 856 -19.99 4.30 -40.16
C ALA A 856 -19.60 4.04 -38.69
N TRP A 857 -18.37 4.41 -38.30
CA TRP A 857 -17.78 4.07 -37.01
C TRP A 857 -18.59 4.56 -35.81
N ALA A 858 -19.24 5.73 -35.90
CA ALA A 858 -20.06 6.24 -34.80
C ALA A 858 -21.23 5.31 -34.45
N ASN A 859 -21.87 4.68 -35.45
CA ASN A 859 -22.95 3.71 -35.22
C ASN A 859 -22.40 2.41 -34.61
N GLU A 860 -21.27 1.92 -35.12
CA GLU A 860 -20.62 0.71 -34.61
C GLU A 860 -20.22 0.85 -33.13
N LEU A 861 -19.67 2.01 -32.75
CA LEU A 861 -19.36 2.32 -31.36
C LEU A 861 -20.63 2.43 -30.49
N LEU A 862 -21.70 3.02 -31.00
CA LEU A 862 -22.97 3.11 -30.29
C LEU A 862 -23.58 1.72 -30.05
N ASP A 863 -23.58 0.86 -31.06
CA ASP A 863 -24.06 -0.53 -30.97
C ASP A 863 -23.24 -1.30 -29.93
N LEU A 864 -21.91 -1.14 -29.94
CA LEU A 864 -21.03 -1.77 -28.95
C LEU A 864 -21.37 -1.32 -27.51
N LEU A 865 -21.61 -0.03 -27.28
CA LEU A 865 -22.04 0.49 -25.97
C LEU A 865 -23.38 -0.14 -25.55
N VAL A 866 -24.34 -0.28 -26.48
CA VAL A 866 -25.64 -0.89 -26.23
C VAL A 866 -25.54 -2.38 -25.89
N GLU A 867 -24.65 -3.12 -26.57
CA GLU A 867 -24.39 -4.54 -26.28
C GLU A 867 -23.80 -4.73 -24.88
N VAL A 868 -22.84 -3.90 -24.48
CA VAL A 868 -22.30 -3.90 -23.11
C VAL A 868 -23.34 -3.47 -22.09
N ALA A 869 -24.09 -2.40 -22.34
CA ALA A 869 -25.15 -1.93 -21.45
C ALA A 869 -26.27 -2.97 -21.24
N SER A 870 -26.50 -3.81 -22.26
CA SER A 870 -27.44 -4.93 -22.22
C SER A 870 -26.85 -6.21 -21.63
N ARG A 871 -25.57 -6.21 -21.22
CA ARG A 871 -24.83 -7.38 -20.72
C ARG A 871 -24.77 -8.53 -21.73
N ARG A 872 -24.84 -8.22 -23.04
CA ARG A 872 -24.73 -9.19 -24.14
C ARG A 872 -23.29 -9.35 -24.64
N TYR A 873 -22.43 -8.40 -24.30
CA TYR A 873 -21.01 -8.42 -24.61
C TYR A 873 -20.18 -8.13 -23.35
N GLN A 874 -19.11 -8.89 -23.14
CA GLN A 874 -18.14 -8.67 -22.07
C GLN A 874 -16.85 -8.14 -22.68
N PRO A 875 -16.33 -6.99 -22.22
CA PRO A 875 -15.12 -6.45 -22.81
C PRO A 875 -13.90 -7.36 -22.65
N VAL A 876 -13.04 -7.35 -23.66
CA VAL A 876 -11.88 -8.26 -23.80
C VAL A 876 -10.92 -8.14 -22.61
N ALA A 877 -10.59 -6.92 -22.18
CA ALA A 877 -9.68 -6.72 -21.04
C ALA A 877 -10.19 -7.39 -19.75
N VAL A 878 -11.51 -7.37 -19.52
CA VAL A 878 -12.13 -8.02 -18.37
C VAL A 878 -12.11 -9.53 -18.53
N ALA A 879 -12.44 -10.04 -19.72
CA ALA A 879 -12.41 -11.48 -20.02
C ALA A 879 -11.01 -12.09 -19.91
N GLN A 880 -9.97 -11.29 -20.18
CA GLN A 880 -8.57 -11.68 -20.06
C GLN A 880 -7.99 -11.48 -18.66
N HIS A 881 -8.77 -10.98 -17.69
CA HIS A 881 -8.30 -10.55 -16.37
C HIS A 881 -7.18 -9.49 -16.40
N ASN A 882 -7.04 -8.76 -17.52
CA ASN A 882 -6.11 -7.66 -17.66
C ASN A 882 -6.73 -6.37 -17.12
N THR A 883 -7.03 -6.35 -15.83
CA THR A 883 -7.64 -5.21 -15.13
C THR A 883 -6.79 -4.77 -13.95
N ASP A 884 -6.82 -3.49 -13.62
CA ASP A 884 -6.15 -2.95 -12.44
C ASP A 884 -6.92 -1.76 -11.85
N PHE A 885 -6.57 -1.38 -10.63
CA PHE A 885 -7.20 -0.29 -9.90
C PHE A 885 -6.16 0.45 -9.09
N GLN A 886 -6.19 1.78 -9.11
CA GLN A 886 -5.23 2.56 -8.33
C GLN A 886 -5.71 4.00 -8.11
N PHE A 887 -5.68 4.45 -6.87
CA PHE A 887 -5.91 5.86 -6.54
C PHE A 887 -4.65 6.69 -6.77
N THR A 888 -4.84 7.89 -7.33
CA THR A 888 -3.80 8.92 -7.35
C THR A 888 -3.62 9.53 -5.95
N ARG A 889 -2.40 9.97 -5.66
CA ARG A 889 -2.08 10.79 -4.47
C ARG A 889 -2.21 12.29 -4.73
N GLY A 890 -2.63 12.67 -5.94
CA GLY A 890 -2.59 14.05 -6.38
C GLY A 890 -1.16 14.55 -6.52
N LEU A 891 -0.99 15.87 -6.48
CA LEU A 891 0.30 16.52 -6.70
C LEU A 891 1.10 16.74 -5.40
N LEU A 892 0.49 16.56 -4.23
CA LEU A 892 1.10 16.82 -2.93
C LEU A 892 1.14 15.59 -2.00
N GLY A 893 0.57 14.44 -2.38
CA GLY A 893 0.61 13.25 -1.51
C GLY A 893 1.97 12.55 -1.52
N VAL A 894 2.47 12.22 -0.31
CA VAL A 894 3.76 11.54 -0.10
C VAL A 894 3.59 10.28 0.77
N SER A 895 4.60 9.41 0.76
CA SER A 895 4.66 8.23 1.62
C SER A 895 5.40 8.55 2.92
N MET A 896 4.78 8.31 4.08
CA MET A 896 5.43 8.38 5.40
C MET A 896 4.94 7.25 6.28
#